data_AF-A0AAD7RTC2-F1
#
_entry.id   AF-A0AAD7RTC2-F1
#
_cell.length_a   1.000
_cell.length_b   1.000
_cell.length_c   1.000
_cell.angle_alpha   90.00
_cell.angle_beta   90.00
_cell.angle_gamma   90.00
#
_symmetry.space_group_name_H-M   'P 1'
#
loop_
_entity.id
_entity.type
_entity.pdbx_description
1 polymer ?
#
loop_
_entity_poly.entity_id
_entity_poly.type
_entity_poly.pdbx_seq_one_letter_code
_entity_poly.pdbx_strand_id
1 'polypeptide(L)'
;MSTAVSNFITRVICENQGCMDYKQLNKTIRQSLTVPESMLVGVLSDTGKFVIIEGKEKASSGLSADSLVIAKTSLRVCQELPDTCDNCGNIHLCRYFVCGKCKYGNKCKNSHDLDSAYNRQVLRSKSLQDVQASALFQLLLQNDSYLLPEICSHYNKGNGEHGSCRYKSGCNSLHVCQHFLQDDCKFGAACKRAHTFDSNAMKILNGRGVSPENTRILHKIYRSKFTIAGHTDGPAGLCIGKKEQQSTGAAAAPPAAPVVKERRREPSSSSISEADSNEICLFFILRHCSFKEKCIRVHYHLPYRWQKSDGTAWKDLPDMEDVEQAYCNPANNKSKGISHVDFLTMSSGASKVRRLSTASSVSKPPHFILATDWLWYWKSHQREWSEFGSEAVEKASITSKTLENIYLADTDSEITYSAGQQHYVVNFKDMFQQNIKYKTKREVRRRPRFVSGQEVEEKLKSGSADASSTSTVCVPDHWDRRTLSDFTYELKCLSSTSVEFRQVEKLFRRTMSTSTVYSIQRIQNPSLLRVFQWQKEQMQKKNGGKVIEPLLLFHGTEKSITAAICEQNFDWRICGGHGTLYGKGSYFARDASYSDRFSKSSSSTKNMFVAKVLAGKYTKGNPTYLRPPVKGTNQGFYDSCVDSEDNPAIYVIFEKHQIYPEYIIEYSS
;
A
#
# COMPACT_ATOMS: atom_id res chain seq x y z
N MET A 1 40.91 -15.09 0.32
CA MET A 1 40.35 -16.34 -0.26
C MET A 1 38.85 -16.21 -0.52
N SER A 2 38.01 -15.88 0.48
CA SER A 2 36.54 -15.75 0.32
C SER A 2 36.10 -14.81 -0.82
N THR A 3 36.72 -13.63 -0.96
CA THR A 3 36.37 -12.66 -2.02
C THR A 3 36.68 -13.18 -3.42
N ALA A 4 37.80 -13.89 -3.61
CA ALA A 4 38.17 -14.48 -4.91
C ALA A 4 37.18 -15.58 -5.31
N VAL A 5 36.77 -16.41 -4.34
CA VAL A 5 35.74 -17.44 -4.54
C VAL A 5 34.38 -16.79 -4.85
N SER A 6 33.99 -15.74 -4.14
CA SER A 6 32.78 -14.96 -4.43
C SER A 6 32.76 -14.39 -5.84
N ASN A 7 33.85 -13.74 -6.27
CA ASN A 7 33.95 -13.18 -7.62
C ASN A 7 33.90 -14.29 -8.69
N PHE A 8 34.56 -15.43 -8.45
CA PHE A 8 34.50 -16.58 -9.34
C PHE A 8 33.07 -17.11 -9.47
N ILE A 9 32.34 -17.30 -8.36
CA ILE A 9 30.95 -17.77 -8.35
C ILE A 9 30.03 -16.79 -9.07
N THR A 10 30.14 -15.49 -8.76
CA THR A 10 29.38 -14.44 -9.44
C THR A 10 29.60 -14.49 -10.94
N ARG A 11 30.86 -14.60 -11.38
CA ARG A 11 31.22 -14.69 -12.80
C ARG A 11 30.59 -15.91 -13.47
N VAL A 12 30.73 -17.10 -12.88
CA VAL A 12 30.17 -18.35 -13.41
C VAL A 12 28.65 -18.26 -13.57
N ILE A 13 27.93 -17.73 -12.57
CA ILE A 13 26.48 -17.60 -12.64
C ILE A 13 26.08 -16.57 -13.70
N CYS A 14 26.77 -15.44 -13.80
CA CYS A 14 26.48 -14.41 -14.80
C CYS A 14 26.71 -14.92 -16.23
N GLU A 15 27.79 -15.66 -16.46
CA GLU A 15 28.10 -16.29 -17.76
C GLU A 15 27.07 -17.35 -18.16
N ASN A 16 26.32 -17.88 -17.20
CA ASN A 16 25.22 -18.83 -17.40
C ASN A 16 23.86 -18.14 -17.28
N GLN A 17 23.68 -17.00 -17.94
CA GLN A 17 22.39 -16.28 -18.04
C GLN A 17 21.86 -15.78 -16.69
N GLY A 18 22.73 -15.56 -15.71
CA GLY A 18 22.38 -14.98 -14.41
C GLY A 18 21.70 -15.92 -13.42
N CYS A 19 21.54 -17.22 -13.75
CA CYS A 19 21.05 -18.23 -12.82
C CYS A 19 21.56 -19.65 -13.16
N MET A 20 21.82 -20.49 -12.16
CA MET A 20 22.29 -21.86 -12.34
C MET A 20 21.79 -22.77 -11.20
N ASP A 21 21.50 -24.05 -11.48
CA ASP A 21 21.20 -25.00 -10.41
C ASP A 21 22.45 -25.34 -9.58
N TYR A 22 22.24 -25.65 -8.30
CA TYR A 22 23.31 -25.85 -7.33
C TYR A 22 24.23 -27.02 -7.71
N LYS A 23 23.69 -28.10 -8.27
CA LYS A 23 24.47 -29.25 -8.72
C LYS A 23 25.47 -28.88 -9.81
N GLN A 24 25.03 -28.15 -10.83
CA GLN A 24 25.89 -27.65 -11.91
C GLN A 24 26.91 -26.63 -11.39
N LEU A 25 26.48 -25.74 -10.50
CA LEU A 25 27.35 -24.74 -9.91
C LEU A 25 28.46 -25.40 -9.07
N ASN A 26 28.10 -26.31 -8.17
CA ASN A 26 29.06 -27.02 -7.33
C ASN A 26 30.03 -27.87 -8.18
N LYS A 27 29.54 -28.54 -9.24
CA LYS A 27 30.39 -29.27 -10.19
C LYS A 27 31.41 -28.35 -10.86
N THR A 28 30.98 -27.19 -11.36
CA THR A 28 31.83 -26.22 -12.07
C THR A 28 32.89 -25.63 -11.13
N ILE A 29 32.50 -25.34 -9.88
CA ILE A 29 33.41 -24.83 -8.85
C ILE A 29 34.46 -25.88 -8.51
N ARG A 30 34.06 -27.13 -8.25
CA ARG A 30 34.98 -28.22 -7.89
C ARG A 30 35.97 -28.58 -9.00
N GLN A 31 35.63 -28.31 -10.26
CA GLN A 31 36.54 -28.49 -11.39
C GLN A 31 37.61 -27.40 -11.48
N SER A 32 37.36 -26.22 -10.91
CA SER A 32 38.23 -25.04 -11.06
C SER A 32 38.92 -24.61 -9.77
N LEU A 33 38.32 -24.93 -8.61
CA LEU A 33 38.74 -24.48 -7.28
C LEU A 33 38.54 -25.61 -6.26
N THR A 34 39.54 -25.81 -5.40
CA THR A 34 39.42 -26.68 -4.23
C THR A 34 38.93 -25.84 -3.04
N VAL A 35 37.61 -25.87 -2.78
CA VAL A 35 36.99 -25.12 -1.69
C VAL A 35 36.16 -26.04 -0.77
N PRO A 36 36.21 -25.85 0.55
CA PRO A 36 35.31 -26.55 1.48
C PRO A 36 33.84 -26.17 1.22
N GLU A 37 32.93 -27.13 1.38
CA GLU A 37 31.48 -26.92 1.20
C GLU A 37 30.95 -25.80 2.12
N SER A 38 31.49 -25.66 3.33
CA SER A 38 31.13 -24.60 4.28
C SER A 38 31.44 -23.19 3.75
N MET A 39 32.54 -23.04 3.00
CA MET A 39 32.90 -21.77 2.37
C MET A 39 31.97 -21.46 1.20
N LEU A 40 31.60 -22.47 0.41
CA LEU A 40 30.65 -22.33 -0.69
C LEU A 40 29.27 -21.85 -0.19
N VAL A 41 28.73 -22.52 0.83
CA VAL A 41 27.47 -22.14 1.48
C VAL A 41 27.56 -20.74 2.08
N GLY A 42 28.68 -20.41 2.75
CA GLY A 42 28.92 -19.08 3.32
C GLY A 42 28.90 -17.97 2.28
N VAL A 43 29.51 -18.18 1.10
CA VAL A 43 29.49 -17.21 0.01
C VAL A 43 28.09 -17.07 -0.61
N LEU A 44 27.39 -18.19 -0.81
CA LEU A 44 26.03 -18.18 -1.36
C LEU A 44 24.99 -17.58 -0.41
N SER A 45 25.31 -17.46 0.88
CA SER A 45 24.46 -16.81 1.89
C SER A 45 24.47 -15.28 1.79
N ASP A 46 25.31 -14.67 0.94
CA ASP A 46 25.32 -13.23 0.69
C ASP A 46 24.06 -12.80 -0.10
N THR A 47 23.03 -12.35 0.62
CA THR A 47 21.74 -11.89 0.08
C THR A 47 21.82 -10.61 -0.75
N GLY A 48 22.98 -9.93 -0.73
CA GLY A 48 23.30 -8.82 -1.61
C GLY A 48 23.73 -9.28 -3.00
N LYS A 49 24.30 -10.48 -3.12
CA LYS A 49 24.86 -11.04 -4.37
C LYS A 49 24.08 -12.22 -4.95
N PHE A 50 23.37 -12.99 -4.12
CA PHE A 50 22.68 -14.19 -4.55
C PHE A 50 21.27 -14.29 -3.95
N VAL A 51 20.38 -14.94 -4.71
CA VAL A 51 19.06 -15.38 -4.25
C VAL A 51 18.95 -16.86 -4.56
N ILE A 52 18.49 -17.64 -3.59
CA ILE A 52 18.38 -19.09 -3.71
C ILE A 52 16.90 -19.47 -3.64
N ILE A 53 16.43 -20.19 -4.65
CA ILE A 53 15.13 -20.86 -4.62
C ILE A 53 15.38 -22.32 -4.26
N GLU A 54 14.78 -22.77 -3.16
CA GLU A 54 14.85 -24.17 -2.74
C GLU A 54 14.23 -25.08 -3.81
N GLY A 55 14.94 -26.16 -4.13
CA GLY A 55 14.44 -27.19 -5.01
C GLY A 55 13.45 -28.13 -4.32
N LYS A 56 12.90 -29.08 -5.09
CA LYS A 56 11.92 -30.06 -4.62
C LYS A 56 12.57 -31.21 -3.85
N GLU A 57 13.88 -31.44 -4.02
CA GLU A 57 14.60 -32.49 -3.31
C GLU A 57 14.90 -32.06 -1.85
N LYS A 58 14.63 -32.93 -0.87
CA LYS A 58 14.96 -32.65 0.53
C LYS A 58 16.45 -32.83 0.76
N ALA A 59 17.15 -31.76 1.14
CA ALA A 59 18.57 -31.81 1.53
C ALA A 59 18.76 -31.63 3.05
N SER A 60 19.78 -32.28 3.59
CA SER A 60 20.18 -32.18 5.01
C SER A 60 20.93 -30.88 5.35
N SER A 61 21.47 -30.17 4.35
CA SER A 61 22.30 -28.98 4.50
C SER A 61 21.64 -27.67 4.05
N GLY A 62 20.33 -27.68 3.76
CA GLY A 62 19.56 -26.50 3.33
C GLY A 62 19.66 -26.14 1.83
N LEU A 63 20.61 -26.71 1.08
CA LEU A 63 20.70 -26.57 -0.38
C LEU A 63 20.52 -27.93 -1.05
N SER A 64 19.44 -28.07 -1.82
CA SER A 64 19.20 -29.25 -2.64
C SER A 64 19.95 -29.20 -3.96
N ALA A 65 20.20 -30.35 -4.57
CA ALA A 65 20.92 -30.42 -5.85
C ALA A 65 20.20 -29.62 -6.96
N ASP A 66 18.86 -29.57 -6.89
CA ASP A 66 17.99 -28.84 -7.81
C ASP A 66 17.65 -27.40 -7.36
N SER A 67 18.26 -26.91 -6.27
CA SER A 67 18.10 -25.51 -5.84
C SER A 67 18.66 -24.55 -6.90
N LEU A 68 17.92 -23.51 -7.23
CA LEU A 68 18.31 -22.52 -8.24
C LEU A 68 18.99 -21.32 -7.58
N VAL A 69 20.22 -21.02 -7.99
CA VAL A 69 20.99 -19.87 -7.54
C VAL A 69 20.93 -18.77 -8.59
N ILE A 70 20.47 -17.58 -8.20
CA ILE A 70 20.29 -16.41 -9.08
C ILE A 70 21.25 -15.29 -8.64
N ALA A 71 21.95 -14.68 -9.59
CA ALA A 71 22.82 -13.54 -9.32
C ALA A 71 22.03 -12.23 -9.14
N LYS A 72 22.35 -11.50 -8.07
CA LYS A 72 21.72 -10.23 -7.67
C LYS A 72 22.78 -9.14 -7.58
N THR A 73 22.41 -7.92 -7.93
CA THR A 73 23.29 -6.75 -7.78
C THR A 73 22.50 -5.47 -7.53
N SER A 74 23.13 -4.52 -6.83
CA SER A 74 22.62 -3.14 -6.67
C SER A 74 23.02 -2.22 -7.84
N LEU A 75 23.83 -2.70 -8.80
CA LEU A 75 24.24 -1.93 -9.97
C LEU A 75 23.03 -1.56 -10.85
N ARG A 76 22.91 -0.30 -11.25
CA ARG A 76 21.87 0.22 -12.17
C ARG A 76 22.51 1.04 -13.27
N VAL A 77 21.76 1.26 -14.35
CA VAL A 77 22.10 2.21 -15.40
C VAL A 77 21.67 3.61 -14.98
N CYS A 78 22.58 4.58 -15.05
CA CYS A 78 22.27 5.96 -14.73
C CYS A 78 21.24 6.53 -15.71
N GLN A 79 20.24 7.24 -15.19
CA GLN A 79 19.16 7.84 -15.97
C GLN A 79 19.39 9.33 -16.27
N GLU A 80 20.42 9.93 -15.66
CA GLU A 80 20.86 11.28 -15.94
C GLU A 80 21.64 11.34 -17.27
N LEU A 81 21.73 12.54 -17.84
CA LEU A 81 22.52 12.75 -19.06
C LEU A 81 24.03 12.62 -18.77
N PRO A 82 24.83 12.23 -19.77
CA PRO A 82 26.28 12.32 -19.68
C PRO A 82 26.69 13.74 -19.25
N ASP A 83 27.67 13.83 -18.35
CA ASP A 83 28.27 15.08 -17.85
C ASP A 83 27.45 15.89 -16.83
N THR A 84 26.22 15.48 -16.48
CA THR A 84 25.42 16.13 -15.42
C THR A 84 25.42 15.36 -14.10
N CYS A 85 26.18 14.26 -14.03
CA CYS A 85 26.10 13.28 -12.96
C CYS A 85 27.50 12.87 -12.52
N ASP A 86 27.99 13.43 -11.40
CA ASP A 86 29.26 13.07 -10.80
C ASP A 86 29.05 12.05 -9.66
N ASN A 87 29.73 10.91 -9.76
CA ASN A 87 29.86 9.90 -8.70
C ASN A 87 28.53 9.35 -8.12
N CYS A 88 27.56 9.04 -8.98
CA CYS A 88 26.26 8.51 -8.57
C CYS A 88 26.26 7.02 -8.18
N GLY A 89 27.37 6.31 -8.35
CA GLY A 89 27.49 4.87 -8.06
C GLY A 89 26.75 3.95 -9.05
N ASN A 90 26.18 4.50 -10.12
CA ASN A 90 25.54 3.77 -11.23
C ASN A 90 26.42 3.78 -12.48
N ILE A 91 26.20 2.82 -13.39
CA ILE A 91 26.99 2.72 -14.62
C ILE A 91 26.49 3.72 -15.67
N HIS A 92 27.42 4.46 -16.28
CA HIS A 92 27.12 5.43 -17.33
C HIS A 92 27.17 4.73 -18.68
N LEU A 93 26.04 4.17 -19.09
CA LEU A 93 25.88 3.50 -20.37
C LEU A 93 24.53 3.82 -21.01
N CYS A 94 24.50 3.80 -22.34
CA CYS A 94 23.25 3.87 -23.09
C CYS A 94 22.37 2.66 -22.76
N ARG A 95 21.14 2.92 -22.28
CA ARG A 95 20.17 1.86 -22.00
C ARG A 95 19.95 0.90 -23.17
N TYR A 96 19.92 1.42 -24.40
CA TYR A 96 19.69 0.63 -25.60
C TYR A 96 20.90 -0.23 -25.97
N PHE A 97 22.11 0.23 -25.63
CA PHE A 97 23.32 -0.57 -25.77
C PHE A 97 23.31 -1.74 -24.78
N VAL A 98 22.94 -1.49 -23.52
CA VAL A 98 22.77 -2.55 -22.51
C VAL A 98 21.69 -3.55 -22.90
N CYS A 99 20.56 -3.11 -23.48
CA CYS A 99 19.52 -4.02 -24.01
C CYS A 99 19.98 -4.85 -25.22
N GLY A 100 21.08 -4.45 -25.87
CA GLY A 100 21.75 -5.16 -26.97
C GLY A 100 21.56 -4.53 -28.35
N LYS A 101 20.74 -3.49 -28.50
CA LYS A 101 20.55 -2.79 -29.79
C LYS A 101 20.32 -1.29 -29.63
N CYS A 102 21.37 -0.49 -29.86
CA CYS A 102 21.28 0.97 -29.97
C CYS A 102 21.25 1.41 -31.44
N LYS A 103 20.19 2.09 -31.86
CA LYS A 103 20.03 2.58 -33.24
C LYS A 103 21.04 3.66 -33.65
N TYR A 104 21.72 4.30 -32.69
CA TYR A 104 22.65 5.39 -32.96
C TYR A 104 24.12 4.95 -33.02
N GLY A 105 24.43 3.71 -32.61
CA GLY A 105 25.80 3.20 -32.60
C GLY A 105 26.78 4.17 -31.95
N ASN A 106 27.91 4.43 -32.60
CA ASN A 106 28.96 5.35 -32.13
C ASN A 106 28.54 6.83 -32.10
N LYS A 107 27.40 7.19 -32.72
CA LYS A 107 26.83 8.54 -32.67
C LYS A 107 25.84 8.72 -31.53
N CYS A 108 25.72 7.74 -30.63
CA CYS A 108 24.83 7.85 -29.48
C CYS A 108 25.33 8.94 -28.54
N LYS A 109 24.41 9.78 -28.06
CA LYS A 109 24.72 10.79 -27.04
C LYS A 109 25.11 10.15 -25.71
N ASN A 110 24.54 8.98 -25.40
CA ASN A 110 24.87 8.24 -24.17
C ASN A 110 26.08 7.34 -24.40
N SER A 111 26.96 7.23 -23.41
CA SER A 111 28.19 6.45 -23.50
C SER A 111 27.93 4.97 -23.84
N HIS A 112 28.75 4.40 -24.71
CA HIS A 112 28.84 2.94 -24.94
C HIS A 112 30.14 2.37 -24.38
N ASP A 113 30.93 3.18 -23.67
CA ASP A 113 32.23 2.80 -23.12
C ASP A 113 32.06 2.17 -21.74
N LEU A 114 31.94 0.83 -21.73
CA LEU A 114 31.92 0.04 -20.49
C LEU A 114 33.25 0.16 -19.73
N ASP A 115 34.34 0.36 -20.45
CA ASP A 115 35.69 0.42 -19.91
C ASP A 115 36.12 1.82 -19.50
N SER A 116 35.21 2.80 -19.47
CA SER A 116 35.54 4.14 -18.98
C SER A 116 36.11 4.07 -17.55
N ALA A 117 37.01 5.00 -17.20
CA ALA A 117 37.67 5.01 -15.90
C ALA A 117 36.66 4.95 -14.73
N TYR A 118 35.57 5.70 -14.87
CA TYR A 118 34.46 5.71 -13.91
C TYR A 118 33.73 4.36 -13.87
N ASN A 119 33.30 3.80 -15.01
CA ASN A 119 32.58 2.54 -15.05
C ASN A 119 33.43 1.39 -14.47
N ARG A 120 34.74 1.34 -14.74
CA ARG A 120 35.65 0.37 -14.11
C ARG A 120 35.70 0.52 -12.59
N GLN A 121 35.70 1.75 -12.07
CA GLN A 121 35.66 1.99 -10.63
C GLN A 121 34.33 1.50 -10.02
N VAL A 122 33.21 1.82 -10.66
CA VAL A 122 31.88 1.35 -10.23
C VAL A 122 31.81 -0.18 -10.24
N LEU A 123 32.28 -0.84 -11.30
CA LEU A 123 32.30 -2.30 -11.41
C LEU A 123 33.18 -2.95 -10.34
N ARG A 124 34.36 -2.39 -10.06
CA ARG A 124 35.22 -2.85 -8.95
C ARG A 124 34.53 -2.72 -7.60
N SER A 125 33.83 -1.61 -7.34
CA SER A 125 33.10 -1.41 -6.08
C SER A 125 31.98 -2.45 -5.87
N LYS A 126 31.45 -3.02 -6.96
CA LYS A 126 30.40 -4.05 -6.93
C LYS A 126 30.95 -5.47 -7.14
N SER A 127 32.28 -5.65 -7.21
CA SER A 127 32.92 -6.94 -7.50
C SER A 127 32.52 -7.58 -8.84
N LEU A 128 32.28 -6.75 -9.88
CA LEU A 128 31.85 -7.18 -11.22
C LEU A 128 32.89 -6.88 -12.31
N GLN A 129 34.11 -6.52 -11.94
CA GLN A 129 35.17 -6.14 -12.89
C GLN A 129 35.63 -7.28 -13.81
N ASP A 130 35.45 -8.54 -13.39
CA ASP A 130 35.90 -9.73 -14.13
C ASP A 130 34.76 -10.40 -14.92
N VAL A 131 33.57 -9.77 -14.95
CA VAL A 131 32.40 -10.30 -15.66
C VAL A 131 32.38 -9.76 -17.09
N GLN A 132 32.23 -10.65 -18.07
CA GLN A 132 32.14 -10.28 -19.48
C GLN A 132 30.95 -9.35 -19.76
N ALA A 133 31.11 -8.42 -20.71
CA ALA A 133 30.11 -7.39 -21.01
C ALA A 133 28.70 -7.97 -21.31
N SER A 134 28.61 -9.05 -22.08
CA SER A 134 27.34 -9.71 -22.40
C SER A 134 26.64 -10.28 -21.18
N ALA A 135 27.40 -10.94 -20.29
CA ALA A 135 26.91 -11.48 -19.02
C ALA A 135 26.51 -10.37 -18.04
N LEU A 136 27.29 -9.28 -17.99
CA LEU A 136 26.98 -8.09 -17.19
C LEU A 136 25.68 -7.43 -17.65
N PHE A 137 25.46 -7.30 -18.97
CA PHE A 137 24.23 -6.72 -19.49
C PHE A 137 23.02 -7.59 -19.18
N GLN A 138 23.12 -8.93 -19.27
CA GLN A 138 22.07 -9.83 -18.82
C GLN A 138 21.79 -9.70 -17.31
N LEU A 139 22.84 -9.59 -16.49
CA LEU A 139 22.71 -9.33 -15.06
C LEU A 139 21.96 -8.01 -14.78
N LEU A 140 22.26 -6.95 -15.54
CA LEU A 140 21.54 -5.68 -15.47
C LEU A 140 20.08 -5.82 -15.89
N LEU A 141 19.76 -6.55 -16.96
CA LEU A 141 18.38 -6.75 -17.42
C LEU A 141 17.48 -7.43 -16.37
N GLN A 142 18.01 -8.34 -15.55
CA GLN A 142 17.25 -8.98 -14.47
C GLN A 142 17.20 -8.18 -13.15
N ASN A 143 18.11 -7.21 -12.94
CA ASN A 143 18.21 -6.44 -11.69
C ASN A 143 17.70 -4.99 -11.80
N ASP A 144 17.72 -4.39 -12.98
CA ASP A 144 17.34 -2.99 -13.23
C ASP A 144 15.97 -2.90 -13.92
N SER A 145 14.95 -2.44 -13.18
CA SER A 145 13.59 -2.29 -13.67
C SER A 145 13.45 -1.24 -14.78
N TYR A 146 14.42 -0.34 -14.95
CA TYR A 146 14.41 0.68 -16.00
C TYR A 146 14.58 0.10 -17.42
N LEU A 147 15.27 -1.04 -17.55
CA LEU A 147 15.71 -1.56 -18.85
C LEU A 147 14.62 -2.32 -19.61
N LEU A 148 13.84 -3.14 -18.89
CA LEU A 148 12.79 -3.97 -19.48
C LEU A 148 11.39 -3.36 -19.28
N PRO A 149 10.47 -3.53 -20.25
CA PRO A 149 9.09 -3.08 -20.09
C PRO A 149 8.39 -3.85 -18.96
N GLU A 150 7.41 -3.21 -18.33
CA GLU A 150 6.62 -3.86 -17.28
C GLU A 150 5.60 -4.85 -17.85
N ILE A 151 5.24 -5.84 -17.05
CA ILE A 151 4.14 -6.76 -17.37
C ILE A 151 2.83 -6.07 -17.01
N CYS A 152 1.88 -6.06 -17.95
CA CYS A 152 0.60 -5.38 -17.75
C CYS A 152 -0.21 -6.10 -16.67
N SER A 153 -0.34 -5.47 -15.50
CA SER A 153 -1.13 -6.01 -14.37
C SER A 153 -2.63 -6.10 -14.72
N HIS A 154 -3.13 -5.17 -15.55
CA HIS A 154 -4.50 -5.19 -16.05
C HIS A 154 -4.75 -6.32 -17.05
N TYR A 155 -3.77 -6.65 -17.89
CA TYR A 155 -3.85 -7.81 -18.77
C TYR A 155 -3.93 -9.10 -17.96
N ASN A 156 -3.18 -9.21 -16.86
CA ASN A 156 -3.18 -10.38 -15.98
C ASN A 156 -4.40 -10.49 -15.06
N LYS A 157 -5.34 -9.52 -15.12
CA LYS A 157 -6.57 -9.49 -14.30
C LYS A 157 -7.81 -9.42 -15.18
N GLY A 158 -8.93 -9.99 -14.74
CA GLY A 158 -10.22 -9.90 -15.46
C GLY A 158 -10.37 -10.86 -16.64
N ASN A 159 -11.58 -10.91 -17.20
CA ASN A 159 -12.00 -11.84 -18.25
C ASN A 159 -11.78 -11.26 -19.66
N GLY A 160 -11.72 -12.13 -20.68
CA GLY A 160 -11.49 -11.77 -22.08
C GLY A 160 -10.02 -11.89 -22.54
N GLU A 161 -9.80 -11.74 -23.84
CA GLU A 161 -8.51 -11.92 -24.51
C GLU A 161 -7.41 -10.97 -23.98
N HIS A 162 -7.79 -9.73 -23.62
CA HIS A 162 -6.87 -8.73 -23.05
C HIS A 162 -7.06 -8.50 -21.55
N GLY A 163 -7.79 -9.40 -20.86
CA GLY A 163 -8.17 -9.20 -19.48
C GLY A 163 -8.89 -7.86 -19.27
N SER A 164 -8.47 -7.11 -18.25
CA SER A 164 -9.02 -5.79 -17.89
C SER A 164 -8.27 -4.60 -18.52
N CYS A 165 -7.29 -4.87 -19.40
CA CYS A 165 -6.54 -3.82 -20.07
C CYS A 165 -7.41 -3.11 -21.13
N ARG A 166 -7.69 -1.82 -20.91
CA ARG A 166 -8.48 -1.00 -21.85
C ARG A 166 -7.72 -0.58 -23.11
N TYR A 167 -6.39 -0.67 -23.07
CA TYR A 167 -5.52 -0.22 -24.16
C TYR A 167 -5.26 -1.28 -25.22
N LYS A 168 -5.59 -2.57 -24.96
CA LYS A 168 -5.43 -3.69 -25.90
C LYS A 168 -4.05 -3.67 -26.59
N SER A 169 -4.00 -3.65 -27.92
CA SER A 169 -2.76 -3.55 -28.72
C SER A 169 -2.01 -2.22 -28.58
N GLY A 170 -2.66 -1.17 -28.05
CA GLY A 170 -2.04 0.12 -27.72
C GLY A 170 -1.43 0.17 -26.31
N CYS A 171 -1.42 -0.92 -25.56
CA CYS A 171 -0.75 -0.95 -24.25
C CYS A 171 0.77 -0.93 -24.40
N ASN A 172 1.45 -0.08 -23.63
CA ASN A 172 2.92 0.02 -23.61
C ASN A 172 3.60 -1.02 -22.68
N SER A 173 2.80 -1.86 -22.01
CA SER A 173 3.26 -2.95 -21.13
C SER A 173 3.03 -4.29 -21.80
N LEU A 174 3.84 -5.30 -21.46
CA LEU A 174 3.74 -6.62 -22.08
C LEU A 174 2.46 -7.35 -21.63
N HIS A 175 1.74 -7.88 -22.61
CA HIS A 175 0.57 -8.72 -22.40
C HIS A 175 0.97 -10.19 -22.36
N VAL A 176 1.69 -10.57 -21.31
CA VAL A 176 2.14 -11.95 -21.06
C VAL A 176 1.66 -12.37 -19.68
N CYS A 177 1.35 -13.65 -19.51
CA CYS A 177 0.99 -14.24 -18.24
C CYS A 177 2.12 -14.06 -17.21
N GLN A 178 1.85 -13.32 -16.14
CA GLN A 178 2.84 -13.07 -15.09
C GLN A 178 3.25 -14.38 -14.40
N HIS A 179 2.28 -15.26 -14.13
CA HIS A 179 2.54 -16.56 -13.51
C HIS A 179 3.35 -17.50 -14.41
N PHE A 180 3.25 -17.35 -15.73
CA PHE A 180 4.11 -18.11 -16.65
C PHE A 180 5.56 -17.65 -16.54
N LEU A 181 5.78 -16.34 -16.44
CA LEU A 181 7.12 -15.79 -16.25
C LEU A 181 7.70 -16.11 -14.86
N GLN A 182 6.86 -16.47 -13.88
CA GLN A 182 7.28 -16.89 -12.53
C GLN A 182 7.39 -18.42 -12.38
N ASP A 183 7.17 -19.19 -13.45
CA ASP A 183 7.10 -20.67 -13.43
C ASP A 183 6.06 -21.26 -12.47
N ASP A 184 5.00 -20.51 -12.12
CA ASP A 184 3.95 -20.93 -11.17
C ASP A 184 2.53 -20.96 -11.79
N CYS A 185 2.42 -20.82 -13.11
CA CYS A 185 1.13 -20.86 -13.80
C CYS A 185 0.48 -22.24 -13.74
N LYS A 186 -0.52 -22.36 -12.86
CA LYS A 186 -1.31 -23.60 -12.64
C LYS A 186 -2.15 -24.05 -13.83
N PHE A 187 -2.35 -23.17 -14.83
CA PHE A 187 -3.23 -23.45 -15.97
C PHE A 187 -2.50 -24.01 -17.19
N GLY A 188 -1.16 -23.97 -17.23
CA GLY A 188 -0.37 -24.48 -18.34
C GLY A 188 -0.87 -23.98 -19.71
N ALA A 189 -1.02 -24.88 -20.67
CA ALA A 189 -1.55 -24.55 -22.01
C ALA A 189 -3.01 -24.06 -22.01
N ALA A 190 -3.79 -24.34 -20.95
CA ALA A 190 -5.17 -23.86 -20.80
C ALA A 190 -5.26 -22.46 -20.19
N CYS A 191 -4.12 -21.78 -19.96
CA CYS A 191 -4.13 -20.43 -19.43
C CYS A 191 -4.77 -19.45 -20.42
N LYS A 192 -5.69 -18.61 -19.93
CA LYS A 192 -6.33 -17.54 -20.72
C LYS A 192 -5.41 -16.36 -21.01
N ARG A 193 -4.13 -16.44 -20.62
CA ARG A 193 -3.11 -15.41 -20.78
C ARG A 193 -1.96 -15.99 -21.59
N ALA A 194 -1.33 -15.17 -22.42
CA ALA A 194 -0.29 -15.60 -23.34
C ALA A 194 0.93 -16.14 -22.59
N HIS A 195 1.38 -17.34 -22.96
CA HIS A 195 2.65 -17.93 -22.52
C HIS A 195 3.75 -17.76 -23.58
N THR A 196 3.54 -16.84 -24.51
CA THR A 196 4.47 -16.48 -25.57
C THR A 196 4.50 -14.96 -25.69
N PHE A 197 5.61 -14.44 -26.22
CA PHE A 197 5.71 -13.03 -26.58
C PHE A 197 5.12 -12.87 -27.99
N ASP A 198 3.88 -12.38 -28.05
CA ASP A 198 3.19 -12.13 -29.32
C ASP A 198 3.83 -11.00 -30.15
N SER A 199 3.32 -10.77 -31.36
CA SER A 199 3.84 -9.72 -32.25
C SER A 199 3.84 -8.32 -31.63
N ASN A 200 2.89 -8.01 -30.74
CA ASN A 200 2.83 -6.73 -30.06
C ASN A 200 3.89 -6.62 -28.96
N ALA A 201 4.07 -7.68 -28.15
CA ALA A 201 5.14 -7.78 -27.18
C ALA A 201 6.51 -7.63 -27.86
N MET A 202 6.71 -8.30 -29.01
CA MET A 202 7.93 -8.18 -29.80
C MET A 202 8.15 -6.76 -30.33
N LYS A 203 7.09 -6.05 -30.74
CA LYS A 203 7.18 -4.63 -31.12
C LYS A 203 7.66 -3.75 -29.95
N ILE A 204 7.12 -3.96 -28.75
CA ILE A 204 7.51 -3.22 -27.53
C ILE A 204 8.97 -3.51 -27.17
N LEU A 205 9.38 -4.79 -27.19
CA LEU A 205 10.75 -5.23 -26.89
C LEU A 205 11.77 -4.68 -27.89
N ASN A 206 11.46 -4.74 -29.18
CA ASN A 206 12.28 -4.14 -30.24
C ASN A 206 12.38 -2.61 -30.08
N GLY A 207 11.26 -1.95 -29.74
CA GLY A 207 11.25 -0.52 -29.43
C GLY A 207 12.07 -0.14 -28.20
N ARG A 208 12.29 -1.09 -27.28
CA ARG A 208 13.17 -0.96 -26.11
C ARG A 208 14.62 -1.36 -26.38
N GLY A 209 14.94 -1.84 -27.58
CA GLY A 209 16.28 -2.22 -28.00
C GLY A 209 16.74 -3.59 -27.49
N VAL A 210 15.80 -4.47 -27.10
CA VAL A 210 16.13 -5.84 -26.67
C VAL A 210 16.61 -6.64 -27.88
N SER A 211 17.79 -7.27 -27.80
CA SER A 211 18.34 -8.06 -28.90
C SER A 211 17.59 -9.40 -29.10
N PRO A 212 17.68 -10.03 -30.29
CA PRO A 212 17.13 -11.36 -30.53
C PRO A 212 17.68 -12.42 -29.56
N GLU A 213 18.96 -12.35 -29.20
CA GLU A 213 19.61 -13.26 -28.26
C GLU A 213 18.97 -13.15 -26.86
N ASN A 214 18.79 -11.91 -26.38
CA ASN A 214 18.12 -11.65 -25.11
C ASN A 214 16.63 -12.04 -25.15
N THR A 215 15.98 -11.89 -26.29
CA THR A 215 14.58 -12.30 -26.48
C THR A 215 14.40 -13.81 -26.26
N ARG A 216 15.36 -14.65 -26.71
CA ARG A 216 15.29 -16.11 -26.55
C ARG A 216 15.32 -16.57 -25.09
N ILE A 217 15.95 -15.79 -24.22
CA ILE A 217 16.07 -16.08 -22.79
C ILE A 217 15.20 -15.17 -21.91
N LEU A 218 14.31 -14.39 -22.51
CA LEU A 218 13.57 -13.33 -21.82
C LEU A 218 12.67 -13.86 -20.69
N HIS A 219 12.09 -15.05 -20.86
CA HIS A 219 11.36 -15.74 -19.79
C HIS A 219 12.23 -15.93 -18.54
N LYS A 220 13.48 -16.40 -18.69
CA LYS A 220 14.42 -16.57 -17.58
C LYS A 220 14.79 -15.24 -16.93
N ILE A 221 14.99 -14.19 -17.74
CA ILE A 221 15.32 -12.84 -17.24
C ILE A 221 14.17 -12.30 -16.38
N TYR A 222 12.92 -12.39 -16.84
CA TYR A 222 11.77 -11.97 -16.04
C TYR A 222 11.56 -12.81 -14.79
N ARG A 223 11.78 -14.13 -14.87
CA ARG A 223 11.74 -15.02 -13.71
C ARG A 223 12.72 -14.56 -12.64
N SER A 224 13.99 -14.38 -13.02
CA SER A 224 15.02 -13.84 -12.12
C SER A 224 14.62 -12.48 -11.56
N LYS A 225 14.10 -11.56 -12.40
CA LYS A 225 13.62 -10.23 -11.99
C LYS A 225 12.54 -10.32 -10.91
N PHE A 226 11.53 -11.17 -11.09
CA PHE A 226 10.45 -11.33 -10.12
C PHE A 226 10.92 -11.96 -8.81
N THR A 227 11.79 -12.97 -8.88
CA THR A 227 12.35 -13.60 -7.69
C THR A 227 13.20 -12.61 -6.88
N ILE A 228 14.07 -11.84 -7.57
CA ILE A 228 14.90 -10.82 -6.91
C ILE A 228 14.04 -9.77 -6.20
N ALA A 229 12.93 -9.34 -6.83
CA ALA A 229 12.01 -8.37 -6.24
C ALA A 229 11.20 -8.91 -5.04
N GLY A 230 10.88 -10.22 -5.01
CA GLY A 230 10.16 -10.84 -3.89
C GLY A 230 11.02 -11.03 -2.62
N HIS A 231 12.33 -11.21 -2.77
CA HIS A 231 13.26 -11.43 -1.65
C HIS A 231 13.78 -10.15 -0.98
N THR A 232 13.38 -8.96 -1.44
CA THR A 232 13.75 -7.69 -0.81
C THR A 232 12.82 -7.24 0.32
N ASP A 233 11.75 -7.99 0.60
CA ASP A 233 10.66 -7.60 1.53
C ASP A 233 10.54 -8.46 2.83
N GLY A 234 11.64 -8.99 3.39
CA GLY A 234 11.61 -9.73 4.67
C GLY A 234 12.86 -9.57 5.55
N PRO A 235 12.72 -9.49 6.90
CA PRO A 235 13.86 -9.41 7.81
C PRO A 235 14.62 -10.74 7.89
N ALA A 236 15.93 -10.65 8.04
CA ALA A 236 16.86 -11.77 8.16
C ALA A 236 16.53 -12.70 9.34
N GLY A 237 16.56 -14.00 9.11
CA GLY A 237 16.44 -15.01 10.17
C GLY A 237 16.39 -16.44 9.61
N LEU A 238 17.55 -17.11 9.59
CA LEU A 238 17.66 -18.57 9.43
C LEU A 238 16.88 -19.27 10.56
N CYS A 239 15.96 -20.16 10.21
CA CYS A 239 15.32 -21.06 11.18
C CYS A 239 15.56 -22.52 10.76
N ILE A 240 16.53 -23.12 11.44
CA ILE A 240 16.87 -24.54 11.43
C ILE A 240 15.81 -25.33 12.23
N GLY A 241 15.32 -26.44 11.65
CA GLY A 241 15.13 -27.70 12.41
C GLY A 241 13.78 -27.99 13.08
N LYS A 242 12.96 -28.79 12.37
CA LYS A 242 12.25 -30.03 12.77
C LYS A 242 11.38 -30.11 14.05
N LYS A 243 10.19 -30.71 13.88
CA LYS A 243 9.92 -32.09 14.34
C LYS A 243 8.76 -32.79 13.56
N GLU A 244 9.07 -34.03 13.16
CA GLU A 244 8.25 -35.06 12.49
C GLU A 244 7.01 -35.47 13.31
N GLN A 245 5.84 -35.78 12.74
CA GLN A 245 5.39 -36.98 11.98
C GLN A 245 5.50 -38.34 12.70
N GLN A 246 4.37 -39.05 12.77
CA GLN A 246 4.23 -40.53 12.69
C GLN A 246 2.80 -40.82 12.18
N SER A 247 2.62 -41.24 10.91
CA SER A 247 2.60 -42.62 10.35
C SER A 247 1.22 -43.28 10.47
N THR A 248 0.59 -43.87 9.44
CA THR A 248 1.05 -45.01 8.60
C THR A 248 0.22 -45.24 7.30
N GLY A 249 0.88 -45.76 6.23
CA GLY A 249 0.50 -46.70 5.12
C GLY A 249 -0.82 -46.54 4.32
N ALA A 250 -1.00 -46.96 3.06
CA ALA A 250 -0.22 -47.74 2.07
C ALA A 250 -0.75 -47.50 0.61
N ALA A 251 -0.08 -48.09 -0.39
CA ALA A 251 -0.10 -47.76 -1.84
C ALA A 251 -1.11 -48.52 -2.74
N ALA A 252 -1.47 -47.95 -3.91
CA ALA A 252 -1.55 -48.56 -5.28
C ALA A 252 -2.28 -47.67 -6.33
N ALA A 253 -2.08 -47.95 -7.62
CA ALA A 253 -2.17 -47.07 -8.83
C ALA A 253 -3.57 -47.02 -9.57
N PRO A 254 -3.75 -46.18 -10.65
CA PRO A 254 -5.03 -45.74 -11.26
C PRO A 254 -5.44 -46.60 -12.51
N PRO A 255 -6.45 -46.30 -13.40
CA PRO A 255 -7.23 -45.05 -13.65
C PRO A 255 -8.75 -45.19 -14.03
N ALA A 256 -9.50 -44.06 -14.01
CA ALA A 256 -10.58 -43.69 -14.96
C ALA A 256 -11.28 -42.36 -14.56
N ALA A 257 -11.58 -41.50 -15.53
CA ALA A 257 -12.45 -40.30 -15.41
C ALA A 257 -13.89 -40.65 -15.89
N PRO A 258 -14.95 -39.81 -15.79
CA PRO A 258 -15.05 -38.42 -15.31
C PRO A 258 -16.25 -38.17 -14.34
N VAL A 259 -16.42 -36.95 -13.83
CA VAL A 259 -17.68 -36.16 -13.69
C VAL A 259 -17.46 -35.00 -12.71
N VAL A 260 -17.89 -33.81 -13.14
CA VAL A 260 -17.72 -32.48 -12.54
C VAL A 260 -18.55 -32.32 -11.26
N LYS A 261 -17.93 -31.81 -10.17
CA LYS A 261 -18.56 -30.89 -9.22
C LYS A 261 -17.50 -29.94 -8.63
N GLU A 262 -17.77 -28.65 -8.77
CA GLU A 262 -16.95 -27.50 -8.44
C GLU A 262 -16.29 -27.54 -7.04
N ARG A 263 -14.98 -27.25 -6.99
CA ARG A 263 -14.36 -26.64 -5.80
C ARG A 263 -13.66 -25.35 -6.19
N ARG A 264 -14.20 -24.26 -5.65
CA ARG A 264 -13.64 -22.91 -5.65
C ARG A 264 -12.48 -22.79 -4.66
N ARG A 265 -11.65 -21.77 -4.92
CA ARG A 265 -10.73 -21.03 -4.03
C ARG A 265 -9.31 -21.59 -3.86
N GLU A 266 -8.25 -20.79 -3.76
CA GLU A 266 -8.03 -19.34 -3.90
C GLU A 266 -6.51 -19.08 -4.14
N PRO A 267 -6.13 -17.89 -4.63
CA PRO A 267 -4.75 -17.46 -4.89
C PRO A 267 -4.14 -16.66 -3.72
N SER A 268 -2.82 -16.62 -3.60
CA SER A 268 -2.10 -15.70 -2.70
C SER A 268 -1.36 -14.63 -3.48
N SER A 269 -1.68 -13.39 -3.14
CA SER A 269 -1.13 -12.11 -3.57
C SER A 269 -0.19 -11.53 -2.50
N SER A 270 0.61 -10.54 -2.90
CA SER A 270 1.10 -9.38 -2.11
C SER A 270 0.72 -9.34 -0.63
N SER A 271 1.70 -9.15 0.26
CA SER A 271 1.53 -9.01 1.71
C SER A 271 0.60 -7.84 2.08
N ILE A 272 -0.69 -8.18 2.19
CA ILE A 272 -1.79 -7.39 2.74
C ILE A 272 -1.86 -7.73 4.24
N SER A 273 -2.10 -6.74 5.10
CA SER A 273 -2.32 -7.04 6.52
C SER A 273 -3.60 -7.86 6.66
N GLU A 274 -3.55 -8.97 7.42
CA GLU A 274 -4.73 -9.82 7.65
C GLU A 274 -5.89 -9.01 8.25
N ALA A 275 -5.59 -7.93 8.99
CA ALA A 275 -6.54 -6.98 9.55
C ALA A 275 -7.37 -6.23 8.49
N ASP A 276 -6.75 -5.72 7.42
CA ASP A 276 -7.45 -4.99 6.35
C ASP A 276 -8.40 -5.89 5.55
N SER A 277 -8.05 -7.17 5.40
CA SER A 277 -8.89 -8.17 4.73
C SER A 277 -10.11 -8.61 5.55
N ASN A 278 -10.06 -8.36 6.87
CA ASN A 278 -11.09 -8.74 7.84
C ASN A 278 -11.95 -7.55 8.30
N GLU A 279 -11.67 -6.32 7.89
CA GLU A 279 -12.49 -5.13 8.18
C GLU A 279 -13.69 -5.04 7.22
N ILE A 280 -14.87 -4.65 7.72
CA ILE A 280 -16.07 -4.42 6.90
C ILE A 280 -15.95 -3.07 6.20
N CYS A 281 -16.23 -3.05 4.89
CA CYS A 281 -16.14 -1.86 4.07
C CYS A 281 -17.27 -0.87 4.38
N LEU A 282 -16.94 0.21 5.08
CA LEU A 282 -17.88 1.31 5.37
C LEU A 282 -18.55 1.88 4.11
N PHE A 283 -17.78 2.06 3.02
CA PHE A 283 -18.32 2.56 1.76
C PHE A 283 -19.30 1.59 1.10
N PHE A 284 -19.18 0.28 1.37
CA PHE A 284 -20.14 -0.70 0.86
C PHE A 284 -21.47 -0.60 1.59
N ILE A 285 -21.45 -0.48 2.93
CA ILE A 285 -22.67 -0.31 3.72
C ILE A 285 -23.39 0.98 3.31
N LEU A 286 -22.63 2.04 3.05
CA LEU A 286 -23.15 3.31 2.54
C LEU A 286 -23.57 3.27 1.06
N ARG A 287 -23.46 2.13 0.35
CA ARG A 287 -23.82 1.95 -1.08
C ARG A 287 -22.95 2.74 -2.08
N HIS A 288 -21.74 3.15 -1.68
CA HIS A 288 -20.82 3.97 -2.46
C HIS A 288 -19.46 3.28 -2.74
N CYS A 289 -19.32 1.98 -2.47
CA CYS A 289 -18.08 1.28 -2.75
C CYS A 289 -17.86 1.10 -4.26
N SER A 290 -16.97 1.91 -4.83
CA SER A 290 -16.57 1.89 -6.24
C SER A 290 -15.80 0.62 -6.64
N PHE A 291 -15.23 -0.11 -5.67
CA PHE A 291 -14.41 -1.30 -5.90
C PHE A 291 -15.23 -2.58 -6.13
N LYS A 292 -16.53 -2.61 -5.78
CA LYS A 292 -17.42 -3.78 -5.94
C LYS A 292 -16.71 -5.08 -5.47
N GLU A 293 -16.77 -6.16 -6.24
CA GLU A 293 -16.13 -7.46 -5.94
C GLU A 293 -14.58 -7.42 -5.86
N LYS A 294 -13.94 -6.26 -6.08
CA LYS A 294 -12.48 -6.07 -5.97
C LYS A 294 -12.09 -5.31 -4.69
N CYS A 295 -13.05 -5.01 -3.81
CA CYS A 295 -12.75 -4.39 -2.53
C CYS A 295 -11.98 -5.39 -1.66
N ILE A 296 -10.87 -4.95 -1.09
CA ILE A 296 -10.06 -5.78 -0.18
C ILE A 296 -10.74 -5.99 1.18
N ARG A 297 -11.70 -5.11 1.52
CA ARG A 297 -12.49 -5.17 2.76
C ARG A 297 -13.76 -6.00 2.53
N VAL A 298 -14.30 -6.56 3.61
CA VAL A 298 -15.49 -7.40 3.55
C VAL A 298 -16.72 -6.56 3.21
N HIS A 299 -17.42 -6.96 2.16
CA HIS A 299 -18.72 -6.40 1.80
C HIS A 299 -19.82 -7.09 2.60
N TYR A 300 -20.40 -6.37 3.54
CA TYR A 300 -21.50 -6.84 4.37
C TYR A 300 -22.45 -5.69 4.69
N HIS A 301 -23.75 -5.98 4.86
CA HIS A 301 -24.78 -4.94 5.00
C HIS A 301 -24.93 -4.39 6.43
N LEU A 302 -24.32 -5.05 7.43
CA LEU A 302 -24.26 -4.60 8.83
C LEU A 302 -22.84 -4.17 9.22
N PRO A 303 -22.68 -3.30 10.25
CA PRO A 303 -21.36 -2.88 10.73
C PRO A 303 -20.59 -3.97 11.49
N TYR A 304 -21.20 -5.15 11.69
CA TYR A 304 -20.62 -6.33 12.30
C TYR A 304 -20.99 -7.58 11.50
N ARG A 305 -20.14 -8.62 11.59
CA ARG A 305 -20.41 -9.94 11.00
C ARG A 305 -19.79 -11.04 11.85
N TRP A 306 -20.62 -11.99 12.30
CA TRP A 306 -20.19 -13.13 13.09
C TRP A 306 -20.04 -14.37 12.24
N GLN A 307 -18.91 -15.07 12.39
CA GLN A 307 -18.62 -16.26 11.63
C GLN A 307 -18.04 -17.38 12.50
N LYS A 308 -18.44 -18.62 12.23
CA LYS A 308 -17.90 -19.84 12.83
C LYS A 308 -17.03 -20.57 11.81
N SER A 309 -15.88 -21.06 12.26
CA SER A 309 -14.98 -21.85 11.44
C SER A 309 -15.40 -23.32 11.47
N ASP A 310 -15.49 -23.94 10.29
CA ASP A 310 -15.65 -25.38 10.14
C ASP A 310 -14.31 -26.12 9.97
N GLY A 311 -13.18 -25.43 10.19
CA GLY A 311 -11.83 -25.92 9.98
C GLY A 311 -11.26 -25.62 8.59
N THR A 312 -12.09 -25.27 7.61
CA THR A 312 -11.65 -24.94 6.23
C THR A 312 -12.15 -23.59 5.74
N ALA A 313 -13.32 -23.14 6.21
CA ALA A 313 -13.93 -21.89 5.83
C ALA A 313 -14.63 -21.23 7.03
N TRP A 314 -14.91 -19.93 6.88
CA TRP A 314 -15.72 -19.15 7.82
C TRP A 314 -17.16 -19.05 7.29
N LYS A 315 -18.13 -19.48 8.09
CA LYS A 315 -19.57 -19.44 7.76
C LYS A 315 -20.29 -18.49 8.71
N ASP A 316 -21.24 -17.73 8.17
CA ASP A 316 -22.02 -16.78 8.97
C ASP A 316 -22.92 -17.52 9.98
N LEU A 317 -23.08 -16.93 11.16
CA LEU A 317 -24.01 -17.44 12.17
C LEU A 317 -25.46 -17.06 11.80
N PRO A 318 -26.44 -17.96 12.01
CA PRO A 318 -27.84 -17.69 11.67
C PRO A 318 -28.50 -16.65 12.58
N ASP A 319 -28.11 -16.60 13.86
CA ASP A 319 -28.61 -15.73 14.93
C ASP A 319 -27.64 -14.56 15.21
N MET A 320 -27.03 -14.00 14.16
CA MET A 320 -25.90 -13.06 14.33
C MET A 320 -26.23 -11.75 15.05
N GLU A 321 -27.45 -11.24 14.91
CA GLU A 321 -27.88 -10.01 15.57
C GLU A 321 -28.07 -10.25 17.07
N ASP A 322 -28.68 -11.38 17.45
CA ASP A 322 -28.79 -11.81 18.84
C ASP A 322 -27.42 -12.05 19.48
N VAL A 323 -26.49 -12.65 18.72
CA VAL A 323 -25.10 -12.85 19.15
C VAL A 323 -24.39 -11.50 19.33
N GLU A 324 -24.56 -10.56 18.40
CA GLU A 324 -23.99 -9.22 18.52
C GLU A 324 -24.57 -8.47 19.73
N GLN A 325 -25.88 -8.48 19.91
CA GLN A 325 -26.55 -7.84 21.04
C GLN A 325 -26.06 -8.42 22.37
N ALA A 326 -25.94 -9.74 22.44
CA ALA A 326 -25.40 -10.42 23.61
C ALA A 326 -23.92 -10.07 23.85
N TYR A 327 -23.11 -9.97 22.79
CA TYR A 327 -21.69 -9.59 22.89
C TYR A 327 -21.52 -8.15 23.38
N CYS A 328 -22.30 -7.20 22.85
CA CYS A 328 -22.24 -5.78 23.21
C CYS A 328 -22.43 -5.55 24.71
N ASN A 329 -23.19 -6.41 25.40
CA ASN A 329 -23.37 -6.32 26.84
C ASN A 329 -22.14 -6.89 27.59
N PRO A 330 -21.40 -6.08 28.35
CA PRO A 330 -20.20 -6.53 29.06
C PRO A 330 -20.49 -7.55 30.17
N ALA A 331 -21.73 -7.70 30.65
CA ALA A 331 -22.10 -8.70 31.64
C ALA A 331 -22.16 -10.13 31.06
N ASN A 332 -22.36 -10.26 29.75
CA ASN A 332 -22.49 -11.54 29.11
C ASN A 332 -21.12 -12.14 28.78
N ASN A 333 -20.92 -13.40 29.16
CA ASN A 333 -19.78 -14.20 28.71
C ASN A 333 -20.13 -15.10 27.53
N LYS A 334 -21.43 -15.34 27.28
CA LYS A 334 -21.91 -16.27 26.26
C LYS A 334 -23.18 -15.75 25.58
N SER A 335 -23.45 -16.17 24.35
CA SER A 335 -24.73 -15.93 23.67
C SER A 335 -25.81 -16.90 24.16
N LYS A 336 -27.07 -16.44 24.13
CA LYS A 336 -28.26 -17.24 24.54
C LYS A 336 -28.94 -17.97 23.38
N GLY A 337 -28.59 -17.61 22.14
CA GLY A 337 -29.17 -18.17 20.91
C GLY A 337 -28.56 -19.51 20.50
N ILE A 338 -29.00 -20.00 19.34
CA ILE A 338 -28.67 -21.31 18.77
C ILE A 338 -27.15 -21.51 18.61
N SER A 339 -26.41 -20.43 18.35
CA SER A 339 -24.98 -20.54 18.11
C SER A 339 -24.13 -20.73 19.37
N HIS A 340 -24.66 -20.54 20.59
CA HIS A 340 -23.98 -20.73 21.88
C HIS A 340 -22.48 -20.31 21.86
N VAL A 341 -22.23 -19.04 21.53
CA VAL A 341 -20.88 -18.48 21.40
C VAL A 341 -20.36 -18.10 22.78
N ASP A 342 -19.16 -18.57 23.16
CA ASP A 342 -18.39 -18.08 24.29
C ASP A 342 -17.52 -16.90 23.85
N PHE A 343 -17.76 -15.74 24.44
CA PHE A 343 -17.12 -14.48 24.08
C PHE A 343 -15.73 -14.30 24.71
N LEU A 344 -15.36 -15.13 25.69
CA LEU A 344 -14.03 -15.07 26.31
C LEU A 344 -13.03 -15.88 25.50
N THR A 345 -13.44 -17.07 25.08
CA THR A 345 -12.60 -17.98 24.28
C THR A 345 -12.80 -17.81 22.78
N MET A 346 -13.79 -17.02 22.36
CA MET A 346 -14.19 -16.84 20.96
C MET A 346 -14.45 -18.20 20.27
N SER A 347 -15.29 -19.03 20.90
CA SER A 347 -15.60 -20.39 20.44
C SER A 347 -17.07 -20.76 20.58
N SER A 348 -17.55 -21.71 19.77
CA SER A 348 -18.89 -22.30 19.87
C SER A 348 -18.75 -23.82 19.81
N GLY A 349 -18.88 -24.48 20.96
CA GLY A 349 -18.46 -25.87 21.13
C GLY A 349 -16.96 -26.03 20.86
N ALA A 350 -16.59 -26.95 19.97
CA ALA A 350 -15.19 -27.16 19.56
C ALA A 350 -14.69 -26.21 18.44
N SER A 351 -15.58 -25.40 17.85
CA SER A 351 -15.23 -24.55 16.70
C SER A 351 -14.83 -23.14 17.11
N LYS A 352 -13.87 -22.55 16.39
CA LYS A 352 -13.50 -21.14 16.53
C LYS A 352 -14.58 -20.22 15.96
N VAL A 353 -14.76 -19.06 16.59
CA VAL A 353 -15.69 -18.00 16.17
C VAL A 353 -14.91 -16.70 16.01
N ARG A 354 -15.29 -15.86 15.04
CA ARG A 354 -14.72 -14.51 14.87
C ARG A 354 -15.82 -13.48 14.63
N ARG A 355 -15.53 -12.25 15.03
CA ARG A 355 -16.34 -11.06 14.76
C ARG A 355 -15.55 -10.14 13.84
N LEU A 356 -16.14 -9.77 12.71
CA LEU A 356 -15.64 -8.71 11.83
C LEU A 356 -16.39 -7.42 12.15
N SER A 357 -15.74 -6.28 11.95
CA SER A 357 -16.33 -4.97 12.22
C SER A 357 -15.94 -3.94 11.19
N THR A 358 -16.73 -2.88 11.07
CA THR A 358 -16.26 -1.64 10.44
C THR A 358 -15.11 -1.02 11.24
N ALA A 359 -14.40 -0.09 10.62
CA ALA A 359 -13.35 0.66 11.30
C ALA A 359 -13.86 1.35 12.58
N SER A 360 -13.00 1.49 13.58
CA SER A 360 -13.32 2.15 14.86
C SER A 360 -13.77 3.60 14.65
N SER A 361 -14.81 4.03 15.37
CA SER A 361 -15.39 5.38 15.30
C SER A 361 -14.36 6.47 15.59
N VAL A 362 -13.36 6.21 16.43
CA VAL A 362 -12.31 7.20 16.75
C VAL A 362 -11.31 7.40 15.62
N SER A 363 -11.17 6.41 14.72
CA SER A 363 -10.29 6.43 13.55
C SER A 363 -10.95 7.04 12.31
N LYS A 364 -12.24 7.40 12.41
CA LYS A 364 -13.04 7.92 11.30
C LYS A 364 -13.71 9.24 11.67
N PRO A 365 -13.98 10.11 10.69
CA PRO A 365 -14.81 11.28 10.91
C PRO A 365 -16.23 10.95 11.39
N PRO A 366 -16.91 11.85 12.13
CA PRO A 366 -18.26 11.65 12.66
C PRO A 366 -19.34 11.30 11.62
N HIS A 367 -19.16 11.69 10.35
CA HIS A 367 -20.12 11.37 9.28
C HIS A 367 -20.03 9.91 8.80
N PHE A 368 -19.03 9.13 9.24
CA PHE A 368 -19.06 7.68 9.12
C PHE A 368 -19.95 7.10 10.22
N ILE A 369 -21.26 7.33 10.09
CA ILE A 369 -22.30 7.02 11.09
C ILE A 369 -22.41 5.53 11.45
N LEU A 370 -21.79 4.65 10.65
CA LEU A 370 -21.74 3.20 10.84
C LEU A 370 -20.33 2.68 11.20
N ALA A 371 -19.39 3.56 11.52
CA ALA A 371 -18.13 3.18 12.14
C ALA A 371 -18.40 2.57 13.51
N THR A 372 -17.67 1.51 13.88
CA THR A 372 -17.93 0.76 15.10
C THR A 372 -17.53 1.60 16.31
N ASP A 373 -18.50 1.96 17.15
CA ASP A 373 -18.26 2.70 18.38
C ASP A 373 -17.84 1.73 19.49
N TRP A 374 -16.56 1.77 19.87
CA TRP A 374 -16.00 0.87 20.88
C TRP A 374 -16.02 1.53 22.26
N LEU A 375 -16.68 0.85 23.19
CA LEU A 375 -16.86 1.27 24.58
C LEU A 375 -15.99 0.42 25.49
N TRP A 376 -15.47 1.04 26.54
CA TRP A 376 -14.63 0.39 27.54
C TRP A 376 -15.36 0.36 28.87
N TYR A 377 -15.30 -0.79 29.54
CA TYR A 377 -15.98 -1.03 30.81
C TYR A 377 -15.00 -1.59 31.84
N TRP A 378 -15.25 -1.30 33.11
CA TRP A 378 -14.59 -1.93 34.24
C TRP A 378 -15.61 -2.55 35.17
N LYS A 379 -15.23 -3.63 35.84
CA LYS A 379 -16.11 -4.35 36.76
C LYS A 379 -15.95 -3.85 38.18
N SER A 380 -17.05 -3.44 38.80
CA SER A 380 -17.10 -2.99 40.19
C SER A 380 -16.98 -4.15 41.18
N HIS A 381 -16.76 -3.81 42.46
CA HIS A 381 -16.76 -4.82 43.53
C HIS A 381 -18.13 -5.50 43.69
N GLN A 382 -19.21 -4.81 43.30
CA GLN A 382 -20.57 -5.35 43.28
C GLN A 382 -20.84 -6.23 42.05
N ARG A 383 -19.82 -6.51 41.24
CA ARG A 383 -19.87 -7.29 39.98
C ARG A 383 -20.68 -6.64 38.86
N GLU A 384 -20.94 -5.34 38.97
CA GLU A 384 -21.59 -4.54 37.93
C GLU A 384 -20.55 -3.95 36.98
N TRP A 385 -20.92 -3.75 35.73
CA TRP A 385 -20.05 -3.14 34.72
C TRP A 385 -20.36 -1.66 34.57
N SER A 386 -19.33 -0.82 34.63
CA SER A 386 -19.46 0.63 34.46
C SER A 386 -18.57 1.09 33.31
N GLU A 387 -19.10 1.97 32.47
CA GLU A 387 -18.36 2.56 31.36
C GLU A 387 -17.29 3.56 31.87
N PHE A 388 -16.14 3.60 31.22
CA PHE A 388 -15.14 4.64 31.47
C PHE A 388 -15.62 6.01 30.98
N GLY A 389 -15.76 6.95 31.92
CA GLY A 389 -16.18 8.32 31.63
C GLY A 389 -17.69 8.56 31.68
N SER A 390 -18.49 7.62 32.19
CA SER A 390 -19.90 7.88 32.47
C SER A 390 -20.07 8.79 33.69
N GLU A 391 -21.14 9.60 33.68
CA GLU A 391 -21.46 10.59 34.73
C GLU A 391 -21.66 9.97 36.13
N ALA A 392 -21.87 8.66 36.21
CA ALA A 392 -22.01 7.91 37.46
C ALA A 392 -20.71 7.80 38.28
N VAL A 393 -19.56 8.17 37.69
CA VAL A 393 -18.25 8.14 38.37
C VAL A 393 -17.64 9.54 38.30
N GLU A 394 -17.96 10.38 39.29
CA GLU A 394 -17.40 11.72 39.37
C GLU A 394 -15.86 11.71 39.25
N LYS A 395 -15.36 12.47 38.26
CA LYS A 395 -13.94 12.85 38.06
C LYS A 395 -12.96 11.73 37.67
N ALA A 396 -13.35 10.81 36.77
CA ALA A 396 -12.36 10.01 36.05
C ALA A 396 -11.72 10.84 34.90
N SER A 397 -10.39 10.92 34.85
CA SER A 397 -9.66 11.70 33.83
C SER A 397 -9.63 11.06 32.43
N ILE A 398 -10.31 9.92 32.24
CA ILE A 398 -10.23 9.11 31.03
C ILE A 398 -11.60 8.60 30.61
N THR A 399 -11.84 8.56 29.30
CA THR A 399 -13.11 8.12 28.68
C THR A 399 -12.88 6.90 27.78
N SER A 400 -13.96 6.18 27.44
CA SER A 400 -13.96 5.12 26.41
C SER A 400 -13.25 5.56 25.12
N LYS A 401 -13.50 6.79 24.66
CA LYS A 401 -12.90 7.36 23.45
C LYS A 401 -11.38 7.53 23.59
N THR A 402 -10.90 7.96 24.75
CA THR A 402 -9.47 8.12 25.01
C THR A 402 -8.78 6.75 25.04
N LEU A 403 -9.35 5.78 25.73
CA LEU A 403 -8.82 4.41 25.80
C LEU A 403 -8.75 3.75 24.42
N GLU A 404 -9.80 3.90 23.62
CA GLU A 404 -9.83 3.34 22.27
C GLU A 404 -8.75 3.92 21.34
N ASN A 405 -8.50 5.24 21.41
CA ASN A 405 -7.41 5.86 20.63
C ASN A 405 -6.03 5.30 20.99
N ILE A 406 -5.80 5.04 22.27
CA ILE A 406 -4.50 4.53 22.76
C ILE A 406 -4.35 3.05 22.40
N TYR A 407 -5.40 2.26 22.60
CA TYR A 407 -5.43 0.84 22.23
C TYR A 407 -5.14 0.62 20.73
N LEU A 408 -5.69 1.47 19.85
CA LEU A 408 -5.40 1.40 18.41
C LEU A 408 -3.97 1.81 18.05
N ALA A 409 -3.32 2.62 18.88
CA ALA A 409 -1.93 3.02 18.68
C ALA A 409 -0.94 1.94 19.15
N ASP A 410 -1.23 1.29 20.28
CA ASP A 410 -0.44 0.21 20.86
C ASP A 410 -1.30 -0.69 21.77
N THR A 411 -1.55 -1.91 21.30
CA THR A 411 -2.39 -2.90 22.01
C THR A 411 -1.72 -3.53 23.22
N ASP A 412 -0.40 -3.41 23.36
CA ASP A 412 0.38 -3.95 24.49
C ASP A 412 0.73 -2.87 25.52
N SER A 413 0.26 -1.64 25.32
CA SER A 413 0.56 -0.51 26.20
C SER A 413 -0.18 -0.58 27.55
N GLU A 414 0.35 0.17 28.52
CA GLU A 414 -0.31 0.44 29.80
C GLU A 414 -0.53 1.95 29.95
N ILE A 415 -1.69 2.36 30.44
CA ILE A 415 -2.00 3.76 30.72
C ILE A 415 -2.32 3.99 32.19
N THR A 416 -1.70 5.01 32.77
CA THR A 416 -2.06 5.52 34.09
C THR A 416 -3.12 6.61 33.99
N TYR A 417 -4.12 6.57 34.87
CA TYR A 417 -5.12 7.63 35.00
C TYR A 417 -5.53 7.82 36.46
N SER A 418 -6.20 8.93 36.75
CA SER A 418 -6.70 9.24 38.08
C SER A 418 -8.23 9.29 38.09
N ALA A 419 -8.84 8.73 39.12
CA ALA A 419 -10.27 8.86 39.39
C ALA A 419 -10.45 9.30 40.84
N GLY A 420 -10.85 10.57 41.03
CA GLY A 420 -10.80 11.21 42.34
C GLY A 420 -9.38 11.24 42.91
N GLN A 421 -9.20 10.73 44.14
CA GLN A 421 -7.88 10.63 44.80
C GLN A 421 -7.13 9.32 44.51
N GLN A 422 -7.69 8.44 43.67
CA GLN A 422 -7.12 7.13 43.39
C GLN A 422 -6.43 7.12 42.03
N HIS A 423 -5.26 6.48 41.98
CA HIS A 423 -4.50 6.28 40.74
C HIS A 423 -4.58 4.83 40.28
N TYR A 424 -4.83 4.63 38.99
CA TYR A 424 -5.02 3.33 38.37
C TYR A 424 -4.14 3.20 37.13
N VAL A 425 -3.72 1.97 36.84
CA VAL A 425 -3.14 1.57 35.55
C VAL A 425 -4.13 0.66 34.84
N VAL A 426 -4.41 0.91 33.57
CA VAL A 426 -5.12 -0.02 32.67
C VAL A 426 -4.08 -0.75 31.84
N ASN A 427 -4.12 -2.08 31.88
CA ASN A 427 -3.32 -2.96 31.05
C ASN A 427 -4.23 -3.54 29.95
N PHE A 428 -3.90 -3.23 28.69
CA PHE A 428 -4.71 -3.65 27.54
C PHE A 428 -4.54 -5.12 27.15
N LYS A 429 -3.35 -5.68 27.39
CA LYS A 429 -3.00 -7.06 27.05
C LYS A 429 -3.78 -8.08 27.88
N ASP A 430 -3.79 -7.87 29.19
CA ASP A 430 -4.43 -8.76 30.16
C ASP A 430 -5.85 -8.30 30.53
N MET A 431 -6.32 -7.18 29.97
CA MET A 431 -7.67 -6.64 30.15
C MET A 431 -8.06 -6.46 31.62
N PHE A 432 -7.20 -5.78 32.39
CA PHE A 432 -7.50 -5.38 33.77
C PHE A 432 -7.08 -3.95 34.06
N GLN A 433 -7.71 -3.34 35.06
CA GLN A 433 -7.21 -2.14 35.72
C GLN A 433 -6.67 -2.48 37.10
N GLN A 434 -5.62 -1.82 37.55
CA GLN A 434 -5.01 -2.04 38.85
C GLN A 434 -4.85 -0.72 39.60
N ASN A 435 -5.28 -0.68 40.86
CA ASN A 435 -4.99 0.45 41.73
C ASN A 435 -3.50 0.44 42.10
N ILE A 436 -2.80 1.56 41.90
CA ILE A 436 -1.35 1.62 42.10
C ILE A 436 -0.98 1.46 43.58
N LYS A 437 -1.79 2.03 44.48
CA LYS A 437 -1.54 2.06 45.92
C LYS A 437 -1.88 0.72 46.59
N TYR A 438 -3.07 0.20 46.34
CA TYR A 438 -3.59 -1.00 47.02
C TYR A 438 -3.34 -2.30 46.24
N LYS A 439 -2.82 -2.21 45.02
CA LYS A 439 -2.56 -3.34 44.10
C LYS A 439 -3.79 -4.19 43.77
N THR A 440 -5.00 -3.71 44.07
CA THR A 440 -6.25 -4.38 43.73
C THR A 440 -6.48 -4.34 42.23
N LYS A 441 -6.85 -5.48 41.63
CA LYS A 441 -7.16 -5.61 40.21
C LYS A 441 -8.67 -5.69 39.97
N ARG A 442 -9.16 -5.07 38.89
CA ARG A 442 -10.54 -5.19 38.40
C ARG A 442 -10.52 -5.54 36.92
N GLU A 443 -11.44 -6.40 36.51
CA GLU A 443 -11.59 -6.79 35.10
C GLU A 443 -11.98 -5.58 34.25
N VAL A 444 -11.42 -5.50 33.04
CA VAL A 444 -11.76 -4.51 32.01
C VAL A 444 -12.29 -5.26 30.78
N ARG A 445 -13.27 -4.67 30.09
CA ARG A 445 -13.82 -5.21 28.84
C ARG A 445 -13.99 -4.13 27.81
N ARG A 446 -13.57 -4.44 26.58
CA ARG A 446 -13.85 -3.67 25.38
C ARG A 446 -15.05 -4.28 24.65
N ARG A 447 -16.13 -3.52 24.45
CA ARG A 447 -17.36 -3.95 23.76
C ARG A 447 -17.90 -2.87 22.82
N PRO A 448 -18.41 -3.22 21.64
CA PRO A 448 -19.00 -2.25 20.73
C PRO A 448 -20.38 -1.81 21.24
N ARG A 449 -20.81 -0.61 20.86
CA ARG A 449 -22.21 -0.19 20.98
C ARG A 449 -23.05 -1.00 19.99
N PHE A 450 -24.14 -1.59 20.47
CA PHE A 450 -25.06 -2.33 19.62
C PHE A 450 -25.78 -1.39 18.64
N VAL A 451 -25.93 -1.82 17.40
CA VAL A 451 -26.69 -1.13 16.35
C VAL A 451 -27.53 -2.19 15.64
N SER A 452 -28.85 -2.11 15.67
CA SER A 452 -29.69 -3.11 15.01
C SER A 452 -29.70 -2.96 13.49
N GLY A 453 -30.09 -4.00 12.76
CA GLY A 453 -30.30 -3.92 11.30
C GLY A 453 -31.30 -2.83 10.92
N GLN A 454 -32.35 -2.65 11.72
CA GLN A 454 -33.32 -1.57 11.56
C GLN A 454 -32.67 -0.19 11.75
N GLU A 455 -31.86 0.00 12.79
CA GLU A 455 -31.16 1.26 13.06
C GLU A 455 -30.16 1.60 11.93
N VAL A 456 -29.50 0.60 11.34
CA VAL A 456 -28.67 0.80 10.14
C VAL A 456 -29.50 1.34 8.98
N GLU A 457 -30.65 0.75 8.70
CA GLU A 457 -31.52 1.24 7.63
C GLU A 457 -32.06 2.64 7.90
N GLU A 458 -32.44 2.94 9.14
CA GLU A 458 -32.90 4.26 9.55
C GLU A 458 -31.80 5.30 9.36
N LYS A 459 -30.56 5.02 9.80
CA LYS A 459 -29.38 5.88 9.59
C LYS A 459 -29.05 6.09 8.11
N LEU A 460 -29.25 5.08 7.27
CA LEU A 460 -29.05 5.20 5.81
C LEU A 460 -30.16 6.02 5.14
N LYS A 461 -31.38 6.01 5.69
CA LYS A 461 -32.53 6.81 5.20
C LYS A 461 -32.47 8.26 5.71
N SER A 462 -32.07 8.47 6.97
CA SER A 462 -32.01 9.78 7.65
C SER A 462 -30.73 10.56 7.37
N GLY A 463 -29.67 9.93 6.87
CA GLY A 463 -28.45 10.58 6.36
C GLY A 463 -28.68 11.57 5.20
N SER A 464 -29.93 11.70 4.71
CA SER A 464 -30.37 12.73 3.76
C SER A 464 -31.11 13.92 4.42
N ALA A 465 -31.46 13.88 5.71
CA ALA A 465 -32.35 14.89 6.31
C ALA A 465 -31.98 15.36 7.74
N ASP A 466 -31.33 14.56 8.60
CA ASP A 466 -31.25 14.89 10.04
C ASP A 466 -29.82 14.89 10.64
N ALA A 467 -28.93 15.70 10.06
CA ALA A 467 -27.71 16.14 10.76
C ALA A 467 -27.95 17.44 11.57
N SER A 468 -29.17 17.68 12.04
CA SER A 468 -29.57 18.94 12.68
C SER A 468 -29.73 18.91 14.20
N SER A 469 -29.29 17.84 14.88
CA SER A 469 -29.26 17.85 16.35
C SER A 469 -27.94 17.29 16.87
N THR A 470 -27.02 18.23 17.15
CA THR A 470 -25.82 18.17 18.01
C THR A 470 -24.41 18.35 17.41
N SER A 471 -24.26 18.63 16.11
CA SER A 471 -23.11 19.46 15.67
C SER A 471 -23.45 20.31 14.45
N THR A 472 -23.74 21.57 14.68
CA THR A 472 -23.81 22.61 13.64
C THR A 472 -22.42 22.79 13.03
N VAL A 473 -22.09 21.99 12.01
CA VAL A 473 -20.98 22.34 11.11
C VAL A 473 -21.53 23.35 10.10
N CYS A 474 -21.11 24.60 10.27
CA CYS A 474 -21.37 25.70 9.34
C CYS A 474 -20.73 25.37 7.97
N VAL A 475 -21.55 25.00 6.99
CA VAL A 475 -21.16 25.09 5.58
C VAL A 475 -20.85 26.57 5.30
N PRO A 476 -19.76 26.92 4.57
CA PRO A 476 -19.45 28.31 4.30
C PRO A 476 -20.65 29.06 3.70
N ASP A 477 -20.92 30.28 4.16
CA ASP A 477 -22.14 31.04 3.84
C ASP A 477 -22.37 31.27 2.33
N HIS A 478 -21.31 31.12 1.53
CA HIS A 478 -21.35 31.26 0.08
C HIS A 478 -21.82 30.00 -0.69
N TRP A 479 -22.14 28.89 -0.01
CA TRP A 479 -22.64 27.65 -0.64
C TRP A 479 -24.16 27.69 -0.85
N ASP A 480 -24.62 27.20 -2.01
CA ASP A 480 -26.05 26.98 -2.26
C ASP A 480 -26.52 25.73 -1.51
N ARG A 481 -27.56 25.85 -0.68
CA ARG A 481 -27.96 24.83 0.31
C ARG A 481 -28.99 23.83 -0.22
N ARG A 482 -29.52 24.01 -1.44
CA ARG A 482 -30.74 23.31 -1.91
C ARG A 482 -30.54 22.07 -2.80
N THR A 483 -29.32 21.68 -3.17
CA THR A 483 -29.11 20.65 -4.22
C THR A 483 -28.11 19.53 -3.90
N LEU A 484 -27.53 19.48 -2.71
CA LEU A 484 -26.39 18.58 -2.47
C LEU A 484 -26.85 17.25 -1.84
N SER A 485 -26.92 16.19 -2.65
CA SER A 485 -26.89 14.83 -2.11
C SER A 485 -25.53 14.59 -1.44
N ASP A 486 -25.53 14.00 -0.24
CA ASP A 486 -24.36 13.91 0.65
C ASP A 486 -23.11 13.24 0.05
N PHE A 487 -23.22 12.53 -1.08
CA PHE A 487 -22.18 11.70 -1.67
C PHE A 487 -21.76 12.07 -3.10
N THR A 488 -22.14 13.26 -3.59
CA THR A 488 -21.72 13.77 -4.90
C THR A 488 -21.02 15.13 -4.77
N TYR A 489 -20.43 15.61 -5.87
CA TYR A 489 -19.85 16.95 -5.95
C TYR A 489 -20.61 17.78 -7.00
N GLU A 490 -20.70 19.08 -6.76
CA GLU A 490 -21.19 20.06 -7.71
C GLU A 490 -20.05 20.99 -8.13
N LEU A 491 -20.01 21.38 -9.41
CA LEU A 491 -19.09 22.40 -9.91
C LEU A 491 -19.86 23.70 -10.13
N LYS A 492 -19.55 24.71 -9.35
CA LYS A 492 -20.14 26.03 -9.48
C LYS A 492 -19.17 26.97 -10.20
N CYS A 493 -19.51 27.38 -11.41
CA CYS A 493 -18.74 28.39 -12.12
C CYS A 493 -18.83 29.74 -11.38
N LEU A 494 -17.68 30.32 -11.05
CA LEU A 494 -17.63 31.60 -10.36
C LEU A 494 -17.75 32.76 -11.35
N SER A 495 -18.50 33.80 -10.97
CA SER A 495 -18.54 35.05 -11.72
C SER A 495 -17.18 35.75 -11.67
N SER A 496 -16.68 36.23 -12.81
CA SER A 496 -15.43 36.99 -12.91
C SER A 496 -15.41 38.29 -12.08
N THR A 497 -16.60 38.81 -11.74
CA THR A 497 -16.74 39.99 -10.88
C THR A 497 -16.74 39.67 -9.39
N SER A 498 -16.84 38.40 -9.00
CA SER A 498 -16.87 37.99 -7.60
C SER A 498 -15.51 38.18 -6.91
N VAL A 499 -15.55 38.50 -5.62
CA VAL A 499 -14.33 38.63 -4.79
C VAL A 499 -13.55 37.31 -4.77
N GLU A 500 -14.26 36.19 -4.69
CA GLU A 500 -13.68 34.84 -4.68
C GLU A 500 -12.91 34.54 -5.98
N PHE A 501 -13.51 34.81 -7.15
CA PHE A 501 -12.83 34.65 -8.44
C PHE A 501 -11.55 35.48 -8.50
N ARG A 502 -11.62 36.77 -8.15
CA ARG A 502 -10.47 37.68 -8.21
C ARG A 502 -9.34 37.26 -7.26
N GLN A 503 -9.67 36.67 -6.11
CA GLN A 503 -8.67 36.15 -5.17
C GLN A 503 -7.92 34.94 -5.75
N VAL A 504 -8.65 33.96 -6.28
CA VAL A 504 -8.05 32.77 -6.90
C VAL A 504 -7.25 33.15 -8.15
N GLU A 505 -7.79 34.04 -8.98
CA GLU A 505 -7.11 34.56 -10.16
C GLU A 505 -5.83 35.31 -9.78
N LYS A 506 -5.86 36.18 -8.77
CA LYS A 506 -4.68 36.90 -8.28
C LYS A 506 -3.60 35.93 -7.79
N LEU A 507 -3.99 34.87 -7.08
CA LEU A 507 -3.06 33.84 -6.62
C LEU A 507 -2.38 33.14 -7.81
N PHE A 508 -3.16 32.76 -8.83
CA PHE A 508 -2.67 32.12 -10.05
C PHE A 508 -1.73 33.04 -10.85
N ARG A 509 -2.17 34.28 -11.12
CA ARG A 509 -1.44 35.27 -11.92
C ARG A 509 -0.12 35.72 -11.28
N ARG A 510 0.10 35.48 -9.99
CA ARG A 510 1.38 35.77 -9.31
C ARG A 510 2.58 35.17 -10.02
N THR A 511 2.40 33.99 -10.62
CA THR A 511 3.47 33.29 -11.36
C THR A 511 3.09 32.90 -12.79
N MET A 512 1.84 33.15 -13.20
CA MET A 512 1.30 32.85 -14.53
C MET A 512 0.69 34.13 -15.15
N SER A 513 1.47 35.21 -15.22
CA SER A 513 0.96 36.55 -15.58
C SER A 513 0.56 36.71 -17.06
N THR A 514 1.11 35.89 -17.95
CA THR A 514 0.84 35.92 -19.40
C THR A 514 -0.31 35.01 -19.82
N SER A 515 -0.78 34.15 -18.92
CA SER A 515 -1.81 33.15 -19.21
C SER A 515 -3.21 33.73 -19.18
N THR A 516 -4.09 33.19 -20.03
CA THR A 516 -5.49 33.58 -20.09
C THR A 516 -6.35 32.61 -19.28
N VAL A 517 -7.03 33.12 -18.24
CA VAL A 517 -7.98 32.34 -17.44
C VAL A 517 -9.35 32.39 -18.10
N TYR A 518 -9.93 31.24 -18.42
CA TYR A 518 -11.26 31.13 -19.02
C TYR A 518 -12.35 30.94 -17.99
N SER A 519 -12.12 30.07 -17.00
CA SER A 519 -13.08 29.82 -15.93
C SER A 519 -12.39 29.41 -14.64
N ILE A 520 -13.03 29.75 -13.52
CA ILE A 520 -12.71 29.22 -12.20
C ILE A 520 -13.99 28.60 -11.66
N GLN A 521 -13.95 27.31 -11.39
CA GLN A 521 -15.08 26.54 -10.91
C GLN A 521 -14.81 26.10 -9.48
N ARG A 522 -15.73 26.42 -8.56
CA ARG A 522 -15.67 25.97 -7.18
C ARG A 522 -16.24 24.56 -7.07
N ILE A 523 -15.51 23.70 -6.38
CA ILE A 523 -15.91 22.32 -6.13
C ILE A 523 -16.68 22.32 -4.81
N GLN A 524 -17.93 21.90 -4.86
CA GLN A 524 -18.78 21.76 -3.68
C GLN A 524 -19.01 20.28 -3.42
N ASN A 525 -18.10 19.68 -2.65
CA ASN A 525 -18.23 18.32 -2.15
C ASN A 525 -18.37 18.33 -0.62
N PRO A 526 -19.60 18.22 -0.07
CA PRO A 526 -19.84 18.25 1.38
C PRO A 526 -19.13 17.13 2.13
N SER A 527 -19.13 15.91 1.58
CA SER A 527 -18.49 14.75 2.18
C SER A 527 -16.99 14.98 2.37
N LEU A 528 -16.28 15.37 1.31
CA LEU A 528 -14.84 15.66 1.40
C LEU A 528 -14.54 16.83 2.33
N LEU A 529 -15.40 17.85 2.35
CA LEU A 529 -15.23 18.99 3.24
C LEU A 529 -15.37 18.57 4.71
N ARG A 530 -16.36 17.73 5.07
CA ARG A 530 -16.51 17.21 6.44
C ARG A 530 -15.30 16.38 6.87
N VAL A 531 -14.80 15.50 5.99
CA VAL A 531 -13.56 14.73 6.25
C VAL A 531 -12.39 15.66 6.52
N PHE A 532 -12.22 16.68 5.68
CA PHE A 532 -11.16 17.65 5.78
C PHE A 532 -11.22 18.47 7.09
N GLN A 533 -12.40 18.95 7.48
CA GLN A 533 -12.58 19.68 8.74
C GLN A 533 -12.30 18.80 9.96
N TRP A 534 -12.77 17.54 9.95
CA TRP A 534 -12.43 16.59 11.00
C TRP A 534 -10.92 16.36 11.09
N GLN A 535 -10.24 16.18 9.95
CA GLN A 535 -8.78 16.01 9.92
C GLN A 535 -8.06 17.25 10.45
N LYS A 536 -8.56 18.45 10.15
CA LYS A 536 -8.07 19.73 10.69
C LYS A 536 -8.13 19.73 12.22
N GLU A 537 -9.27 19.36 12.80
CA GLU A 537 -9.44 19.29 14.26
C GLU A 537 -8.52 18.23 14.91
N GLN A 538 -8.38 17.05 14.31
CA GLN A 538 -7.47 16.01 14.84
C GLN A 538 -6.02 16.49 14.82
N MET A 539 -5.59 17.12 13.72
CA MET A 539 -4.24 17.63 13.58
C MET A 539 -3.97 18.78 14.57
N GLN A 540 -4.94 19.65 14.81
CA GLN A 540 -4.84 20.72 15.81
C GLN A 540 -4.64 20.15 17.22
N LYS A 541 -5.44 19.15 17.61
CA LYS A 541 -5.29 18.45 18.91
C LYS A 541 -3.91 17.80 19.03
N LYS A 542 -3.48 17.05 18.01
CA LYS A 542 -2.17 16.39 17.97
C LYS A 542 -0.99 17.38 18.07
N ASN A 543 -1.12 18.56 17.49
CA ASN A 543 -0.06 19.57 17.44
C ASN A 543 -0.11 20.59 18.59
N GLY A 544 -0.75 20.24 19.71
CA GLY A 544 -0.74 21.05 20.94
C GLY A 544 -1.80 22.16 20.94
N GLY A 545 -2.91 21.97 20.22
CA GLY A 545 -4.08 22.86 20.24
C GLY A 545 -3.92 24.15 19.44
N LYS A 546 -2.78 24.38 18.77
CA LYS A 546 -2.58 25.56 17.92
C LYS A 546 -3.51 25.50 16.71
N VAL A 547 -4.11 26.64 16.35
CA VAL A 547 -4.92 26.77 15.14
C VAL A 547 -4.03 26.47 13.93
N ILE A 548 -4.46 25.50 13.12
CA ILE A 548 -3.81 25.13 11.86
C ILE A 548 -4.62 25.75 10.73
N GLU A 549 -4.02 26.67 9.99
CA GLU A 549 -4.63 27.23 8.79
C GLU A 549 -4.31 26.40 7.55
N PRO A 550 -5.31 26.03 6.73
CA PRO A 550 -5.06 25.39 5.44
C PRO A 550 -4.27 26.30 4.50
N LEU A 551 -3.31 25.71 3.79
CA LEU A 551 -2.64 26.38 2.68
C LEU A 551 -3.46 26.22 1.40
N LEU A 552 -3.58 27.28 0.61
CA LEU A 552 -4.08 27.19 -0.76
C LEU A 552 -2.91 26.92 -1.70
N LEU A 553 -2.87 25.72 -2.28
CA LEU A 553 -1.78 25.26 -3.12
C LEU A 553 -2.29 24.72 -4.45
N PHE A 554 -1.44 24.78 -5.47
CA PHE A 554 -1.75 24.36 -6.84
C PHE A 554 -1.40 22.90 -7.07
N HIS A 555 -2.21 22.20 -7.88
CA HIS A 555 -1.92 20.86 -8.37
C HIS A 555 -2.27 20.75 -9.86
N GLY A 556 -1.25 20.55 -10.69
CA GLY A 556 -1.42 20.35 -12.13
C GLY A 556 -1.72 18.88 -12.44
N THR A 557 -2.70 18.64 -13.31
CA THR A 557 -3.10 17.29 -13.69
C THR A 557 -3.70 17.24 -15.08
N GLU A 558 -3.79 16.04 -15.65
CA GLU A 558 -4.50 15.76 -16.90
C GLU A 558 -6.02 15.92 -16.74
N LYS A 559 -6.67 16.46 -17.78
CA LYS A 559 -8.13 16.69 -17.82
C LYS A 559 -8.94 15.38 -17.67
N SER A 560 -8.37 14.23 -18.01
CA SER A 560 -9.00 12.91 -17.93
C SER A 560 -9.30 12.44 -16.50
N ILE A 561 -8.59 12.96 -15.48
CA ILE A 561 -8.73 12.51 -14.09
C ILE A 561 -9.37 13.54 -13.16
N THR A 562 -9.77 14.71 -13.66
CA THR A 562 -10.37 15.80 -12.86
C THR A 562 -11.66 15.35 -12.16
N ALA A 563 -12.56 14.68 -12.89
CA ALA A 563 -13.82 14.20 -12.33
C ALA A 563 -13.60 13.22 -11.16
N ALA A 564 -12.61 12.33 -11.28
CA ALA A 564 -12.26 11.39 -10.23
C ALA A 564 -11.72 12.10 -8.97
N ILE A 565 -10.90 13.14 -9.14
CA ILE A 565 -10.38 13.94 -8.02
C ILE A 565 -11.50 14.69 -7.31
N CYS A 566 -12.44 15.31 -8.03
CA CYS A 566 -13.57 16.02 -7.43
C CYS A 566 -14.48 15.10 -6.60
N GLU A 567 -14.67 13.86 -7.06
CA GLU A 567 -15.54 12.89 -6.39
C GLU A 567 -14.83 12.19 -5.22
N GLN A 568 -13.59 11.74 -5.42
CA GLN A 568 -12.92 10.76 -4.55
C GLN A 568 -11.70 11.31 -3.82
N ASN A 569 -11.37 12.60 -4.04
CA ASN A 569 -10.18 13.29 -3.57
C ASN A 569 -8.88 12.83 -4.27
N PHE A 570 -7.76 13.49 -3.97
CA PHE A 570 -6.45 13.12 -4.49
C PHE A 570 -5.97 11.80 -3.87
N ASP A 571 -5.52 10.84 -4.70
CA ASP A 571 -4.92 9.60 -4.24
C ASP A 571 -3.65 9.32 -5.06
N TRP A 572 -2.48 9.56 -4.47
CA TRP A 572 -1.18 9.37 -5.13
C TRP A 572 -0.91 7.92 -5.56
N ARG A 573 -1.66 6.93 -5.05
CA ARG A 573 -1.55 5.54 -5.49
C ARG A 573 -2.20 5.32 -6.86
N ILE A 574 -3.01 6.28 -7.30
CA ILE A 574 -3.81 6.24 -8.53
C ILE A 574 -3.39 7.39 -9.48
N CYS A 575 -3.11 8.57 -8.93
CA CYS A 575 -2.58 9.73 -9.65
C CYS A 575 -1.09 9.51 -9.92
N GLY A 576 -0.71 9.28 -11.19
CA GLY A 576 0.63 8.88 -11.62
C GLY A 576 1.78 9.57 -10.89
N GLY A 577 2.81 8.78 -10.54
CA GLY A 577 3.98 9.18 -9.74
C GLY A 577 4.95 10.11 -10.46
N HIS A 578 4.48 11.29 -10.88
CA HIS A 578 5.34 12.34 -11.38
C HIS A 578 6.05 13.04 -10.21
N GLY A 579 7.38 12.98 -10.20
CA GLY A 579 8.25 13.68 -9.25
C GLY A 579 8.15 13.15 -7.82
N THR A 580 8.74 11.98 -7.52
CA THR A 580 8.79 11.43 -6.15
C THR A 580 9.99 11.95 -5.34
N LEU A 581 10.49 13.15 -5.61
CA LEU A 581 11.77 13.62 -5.06
C LEU A 581 11.74 13.86 -3.54
N TYR A 582 10.55 14.15 -2.99
CA TYR A 582 10.35 14.49 -1.58
C TYR A 582 9.42 13.50 -0.86
N GLY A 583 9.15 12.34 -1.48
CA GLY A 583 8.32 11.25 -0.96
C GLY A 583 7.30 10.71 -1.97
N LYS A 584 6.72 9.55 -1.68
CA LYS A 584 5.62 8.97 -2.45
C LYS A 584 4.29 9.44 -1.86
N GLY A 585 3.86 10.62 -2.28
CA GLY A 585 2.63 11.29 -1.84
C GLY A 585 2.04 12.18 -2.93
N SER A 586 0.97 12.90 -2.62
CA SER A 586 0.37 13.90 -3.50
C SER A 586 1.13 15.22 -3.39
N TYR A 587 1.58 15.74 -4.53
CA TYR A 587 2.42 16.94 -4.62
C TYR A 587 1.57 18.19 -4.85
N PHE A 588 1.83 19.23 -4.07
CA PHE A 588 1.19 20.54 -4.19
C PHE A 588 2.25 21.63 -4.24
N ALA A 589 2.09 22.59 -5.14
CA ALA A 589 3.02 23.68 -5.31
C ALA A 589 2.45 25.00 -4.80
N ARG A 590 3.30 25.81 -4.18
CA ARG A 590 2.97 27.19 -3.83
C ARG A 590 2.72 28.05 -5.08
N ASP A 591 3.47 27.78 -6.14
CA ASP A 591 3.51 28.59 -7.36
C ASP A 591 2.84 27.85 -8.52
N ALA A 592 1.88 28.51 -9.19
CA ALA A 592 1.11 27.91 -10.28
C ALA A 592 1.98 27.51 -11.49
N SER A 593 3.07 28.25 -11.74
CA SER A 593 4.00 27.95 -12.84
C SER A 593 4.74 26.62 -12.68
N TYR A 594 4.90 26.14 -11.45
CA TYR A 594 5.43 24.80 -11.22
C TYR A 594 4.39 23.74 -11.60
N SER A 595 3.14 23.92 -11.17
CA SER A 595 2.04 23.02 -11.46
C SER A 595 1.67 22.97 -12.95
N ASP A 596 1.86 24.06 -13.70
CA ASP A 596 1.57 24.10 -15.14
C ASP A 596 2.31 23.02 -15.94
N ARG A 597 3.54 22.66 -15.52
CA ARG A 597 4.37 21.61 -16.13
C ARG A 597 3.71 20.24 -16.10
N PHE A 598 2.76 20.04 -15.18
CA PHE A 598 2.02 18.80 -14.97
C PHE A 598 0.59 18.87 -15.50
N SER A 599 0.09 20.07 -15.84
CA SER A 599 -1.20 20.30 -16.48
C SER A 599 -1.16 19.99 -17.97
N LYS A 600 -0.97 18.71 -18.33
CA LYS A 600 -0.97 18.25 -19.71
C LYS A 600 -2.38 18.29 -20.30
N SER A 601 -2.49 18.75 -21.55
CA SER A 601 -3.74 18.72 -22.31
C SER A 601 -3.49 18.32 -23.75
N SER A 602 -4.44 17.61 -24.33
CA SER A 602 -4.54 17.36 -25.78
C SER A 602 -5.29 18.49 -26.52
N SER A 603 -5.90 19.42 -25.79
CA SER A 603 -6.54 20.64 -26.32
C SER A 603 -5.66 21.86 -26.08
N SER A 604 -6.07 23.01 -26.64
CA SER A 604 -5.46 24.32 -26.37
C SER A 604 -5.68 24.85 -24.94
N THR A 605 -6.50 24.16 -24.14
CA THR A 605 -6.84 24.56 -22.77
C THR A 605 -6.33 23.54 -21.74
N LYS A 606 -5.84 24.03 -20.61
CA LYS A 606 -5.29 23.26 -19.50
C LYS A 606 -6.17 23.42 -18.25
N ASN A 607 -6.15 22.41 -17.38
CA ASN A 607 -6.81 22.46 -16.09
C ASN A 607 -5.79 22.38 -14.95
N MET A 608 -6.03 23.12 -13.87
CA MET A 608 -5.23 23.08 -12.66
C MET A 608 -6.15 23.17 -11.43
N PHE A 609 -5.87 22.37 -10.41
CA PHE A 609 -6.58 22.46 -9.14
C PHE A 609 -5.92 23.50 -8.22
N VAL A 610 -6.76 24.17 -7.44
CA VAL A 610 -6.37 24.83 -6.18
C VAL A 610 -7.01 24.05 -5.04
N ALA A 611 -6.19 23.58 -4.11
CA ALA A 611 -6.63 22.77 -2.99
C ALA A 611 -6.27 23.40 -1.66
N LYS A 612 -7.15 23.22 -0.66
CA LYS A 612 -6.83 23.43 0.75
C LYS A 612 -6.01 22.25 1.25
N VAL A 613 -4.84 22.54 1.81
CA VAL A 613 -3.88 21.53 2.25
C VAL A 613 -3.50 21.77 3.71
N LEU A 614 -3.69 20.74 4.55
CA LEU A 614 -3.24 20.72 5.94
C LEU A 614 -1.79 20.21 6.00
N ALA A 615 -0.83 21.12 5.87
CA ALA A 615 0.60 20.77 5.93
C ALA A 615 1.04 20.38 7.35
N GLY A 616 0.42 20.94 8.39
CA GLY A 616 0.79 20.68 9.79
C GLY A 616 2.25 20.99 10.08
N LYS A 617 2.89 20.19 10.93
CA LYS A 617 4.34 20.24 11.12
C LYS A 617 5.00 19.43 10.01
N TYR A 618 5.79 20.10 9.17
CA TYR A 618 6.49 19.48 8.05
C TYR A 618 8.00 19.37 8.29
N THR A 619 8.65 18.56 7.47
CA THR A 619 10.12 18.47 7.40
C THR A 619 10.60 18.22 5.97
N LYS A 620 11.91 18.32 5.72
CA LYS A 620 12.48 18.05 4.40
C LYS A 620 12.18 16.62 3.93
N GLY A 621 11.67 16.50 2.71
CA GLY A 621 11.28 15.22 2.11
C GLY A 621 12.44 14.39 1.59
N ASN A 622 12.18 13.10 1.38
CA ASN A 622 13.11 12.13 0.80
C ASN A 622 12.36 11.18 -0.14
N PRO A 623 12.94 10.76 -1.28
CA PRO A 623 12.25 9.91 -2.25
C PRO A 623 11.79 8.55 -1.73
N THR A 624 12.42 8.04 -0.68
CA THR A 624 12.10 6.74 -0.08
C THR A 624 10.88 6.78 0.84
N TYR A 625 10.46 7.98 1.27
CA TYR A 625 9.38 8.12 2.24
C TYR A 625 8.03 7.69 1.64
N LEU A 626 7.40 6.72 2.30
CA LEU A 626 6.01 6.29 2.03
C LEU A 626 5.00 6.95 2.97
N ARG A 627 5.50 7.60 4.02
CA ARG A 627 4.78 8.40 5.02
C ARG A 627 5.73 9.45 5.58
N PRO A 628 5.26 10.50 6.28
CA PRO A 628 6.13 11.46 6.92
C PRO A 628 7.09 10.77 7.92
N PRO A 629 8.33 11.25 8.09
CA PRO A 629 9.28 10.67 9.03
C PRO A 629 8.93 10.98 10.50
N VAL A 630 9.65 10.34 11.44
CA VAL A 630 9.52 10.60 12.88
C VAL A 630 10.19 11.91 13.28
N LYS A 631 9.61 12.63 14.25
CA LYS A 631 10.09 13.92 14.80
C LYS A 631 11.28 13.79 15.79
N GLY A 632 11.66 12.55 16.14
CA GLY A 632 12.63 12.23 17.18
C GLY A 632 12.11 11.13 18.11
N THR A 633 12.84 10.81 19.18
CA THR A 633 12.39 9.84 20.20
C THR A 633 11.16 10.39 20.94
N ASN A 634 10.06 9.63 20.92
CA ASN A 634 8.79 9.91 21.62
C ASN A 634 7.97 11.14 21.16
N GLN A 635 8.24 11.73 19.99
CA GLN A 635 7.47 12.89 19.48
C GLN A 635 6.53 12.59 18.30
N GLY A 636 6.35 11.32 17.95
CA GLY A 636 5.49 10.88 16.85
C GLY A 636 6.02 11.27 15.47
N PHE A 637 5.12 11.31 14.48
CA PHE A 637 5.45 11.61 13.08
C PHE A 637 5.20 13.08 12.72
N TYR A 638 5.97 13.58 11.75
CA TYR A 638 5.60 14.77 10.97
C TYR A 638 4.26 14.57 10.26
N ASP A 639 3.65 15.67 9.81
CA ASP A 639 2.34 15.66 9.18
C ASP A 639 2.46 15.75 7.64
N SER A 640 3.54 16.31 7.12
CA SER A 640 3.87 16.33 5.68
C SER A 640 5.37 16.50 5.43
N CYS A 641 5.77 16.43 4.16
CA CYS A 641 7.14 16.70 3.72
C CYS A 641 7.20 17.91 2.78
N VAL A 642 8.34 18.60 2.74
CA VAL A 642 8.58 19.78 1.90
C VAL A 642 9.93 19.70 1.17
N ASP A 643 10.13 20.54 0.17
CA ASP A 643 11.42 20.72 -0.50
C ASP A 643 12.45 21.49 0.35
N SER A 644 11.99 22.53 1.03
CA SER A 644 12.77 23.37 1.95
C SER A 644 11.95 23.69 3.19
N GLU A 645 12.55 23.61 4.39
CA GLU A 645 11.86 23.90 5.66
C GLU A 645 11.71 25.42 5.90
N ASP A 646 12.65 26.23 5.40
CA ASP A 646 12.64 27.68 5.61
C ASP A 646 11.68 28.41 4.67
N ASN A 647 11.59 27.96 3.42
CA ASN A 647 10.72 28.55 2.41
C ASN A 647 10.17 27.48 1.46
N PRO A 648 9.17 26.70 1.90
CA PRO A 648 8.64 25.61 1.11
C PRO A 648 7.96 26.10 -0.19
N ALA A 649 8.37 25.55 -1.32
CA ALA A 649 7.69 25.73 -2.60
C ALA A 649 6.85 24.51 -2.97
N ILE A 650 7.19 23.32 -2.44
CA ILE A 650 6.54 22.05 -2.73
C ILE A 650 6.15 21.38 -1.40
N TYR A 651 4.93 20.89 -1.34
CA TYR A 651 4.38 20.14 -0.22
C TYR A 651 3.97 18.74 -0.70
N VAL A 652 4.40 17.72 0.04
CA VAL A 652 4.06 16.31 -0.21
C VAL A 652 3.16 15.81 0.90
N ILE A 653 1.95 15.44 0.52
CA ILE A 653 0.89 15.01 1.43
C ILE A 653 0.61 13.53 1.23
N PHE A 654 0.69 12.76 2.32
CA PHE A 654 0.59 11.30 2.27
C PHE A 654 -0.84 10.81 2.55
N GLU A 655 -1.61 11.55 3.36
CA GLU A 655 -3.00 11.23 3.69
C GLU A 655 -3.98 12.11 2.92
N LYS A 656 -4.85 11.50 2.14
CA LYS A 656 -5.84 12.22 1.31
C LYS A 656 -6.81 13.08 2.12
N HIS A 657 -7.07 12.74 3.38
CA HIS A 657 -7.95 13.52 4.26
C HIS A 657 -7.35 14.88 4.66
N GLN A 658 -6.05 15.09 4.45
CA GLN A 658 -5.38 16.40 4.65
C GLN A 658 -5.64 17.37 3.49
N ILE A 659 -6.38 16.97 2.47
CA ILE A 659 -6.56 17.72 1.23
C ILE A 659 -8.04 17.90 0.96
N TYR A 660 -8.42 19.10 0.52
CA TYR A 660 -9.73 19.37 -0.05
C TYR A 660 -9.56 20.09 -1.39
N PRO A 661 -9.99 19.50 -2.53
CA PRO A 661 -9.98 20.19 -3.81
C PRO A 661 -11.05 21.29 -3.75
N GLU A 662 -10.64 22.55 -3.85
CA GLU A 662 -11.56 23.69 -3.67
C GLU A 662 -11.94 24.35 -5.00
N TYR A 663 -10.99 24.49 -5.92
CA TYR A 663 -11.23 25.10 -7.23
C TYR A 663 -10.57 24.34 -8.38
N ILE A 664 -11.16 24.43 -9.56
CA ILE A 664 -10.54 24.11 -10.85
C ILE A 664 -10.41 25.40 -11.65
N ILE A 665 -9.20 25.67 -12.15
CA ILE A 665 -8.91 26.75 -13.08
C ILE A 665 -8.75 26.14 -14.48
N GLU A 666 -9.52 26.63 -15.45
CA GLU A 666 -9.31 26.36 -16.87
C GLU A 666 -8.64 27.57 -17.53
N TYR A 667 -7.51 27.36 -18.19
CA TYR A 667 -6.67 28.43 -18.73
C TYR A 667 -5.90 27.99 -19.99
N SER A 668 -5.27 28.95 -20.67
CA SER A 668 -4.28 28.71 -21.72
C SER A 668 -2.99 29.48 -21.42
N SER A 669 -1.86 28.91 -21.87
CA SER A 669 -0.51 29.46 -21.64
C SER A 669 -0.16 30.55 -22.63
#